data_AF-A0AAW8UR48-F1
#
_entry.id   AF-A0AAW8UR48-F1
#
_cell.length_a   1.000
_cell.length_b   1.000
_cell.length_c   1.000
_cell.angle_alpha   90.00
_cell.angle_beta   90.00
_cell.angle_gamma   90.00
#
_symmetry.space_group_name_H-M   'P 1'
#
loop_
_entity.id
_entity.type
_entity.pdbx_description
1 polymer ?
#
loop_
_entity_poly.entity_id
_entity_poly.type
_entity_poly.pdbx_seq_one_letter_code
_entity_poly.pdbx_strand_id
1 'polypeptide(L)'
;MNSFFRKKNKELLVLLILLPLIMTFTIMNAETIYSWTPENEQEEKSAEEVIGEIFFPEELIQGEVDYVLDFIFYSEDALETVDLALPEQVIIDQEALMEGLTAVKTENKGVWQLISEVPQTTFVLPIIVDTIGEYELIVAESASQRLLIVENTVIEDTDQDEDENDSAEAAQEEEGDEASDAAAKEAEVDDRSEQMVEVTIDKNNFREHFDVQGTATYNEETGLLVLTEDITWSVGYVTLKDRISLDQPFTLKGRANIGSKPRGADGMAFGFHNSETHIRGHEGNAFGIGGLRDAFAFKLDNNYNDTRGLFDSNRFTVERDPIQVGDAPFAGFIYHRTPVLLETYMGNDAPAARTGARNGADDPILIEYQPNNEGRWFQVTYRDRIWRRDISDWQPADVSAMAFIIAGSTGARSDRHTFYFEEMNYYIGTGTVHVNYLDRETGEPILPADTLDLPLRFLHTLDPKNRESDEPYQLGYDYYGVEYEAEHFDPDTFDIMPQPFHQEVTFLFERVPSNIKINHIDEEGVTLREPTYQGEFVNESVDILPVEIPYYQYLYERDGQPLETRVTRDEQEYWLVYGLESTPQPVDPLDPDTQVNPENPPEIDEEQGFVSLDFVSQFQFGTVGIRSETTTYDALPQKLLHPADPNDNLRPNYVQVSDRRRENSGWTLRATLRTPFESDEGHQLNGARILLNNIDVATTRENASDPPTYKPQATLTVGQAEVIAQANANEGRGTWVQRFGDRETMDQSVKLEVPVSAAPQATRYTATILWELSFVP
;
A
#
# COMPACT_ATOMS: atom_id res chain seq x y z
N MET A 1 30.11 42.33 -39.42
CA MET A 1 30.36 43.71 -38.93
C MET A 1 30.36 43.72 -37.42
N ASN A 2 31.06 44.68 -36.82
CA ASN A 2 31.01 45.29 -35.47
C ASN A 2 30.16 44.69 -34.30
N SER A 3 30.48 44.88 -33.01
CA SER A 3 31.75 45.26 -32.30
C SER A 3 31.54 45.46 -30.77
N PHE A 4 32.25 44.68 -29.93
CA PHE A 4 32.69 45.04 -28.53
C PHE A 4 31.58 45.29 -27.47
N PHE A 5 31.82 45.46 -26.14
CA PHE A 5 33.03 45.54 -25.27
C PHE A 5 32.91 44.48 -24.12
N ARG A 6 33.92 43.62 -23.83
CA ARG A 6 34.97 43.69 -22.76
C ARG A 6 34.47 43.82 -21.30
N LYS A 7 35.11 43.33 -20.22
CA LYS A 7 36.17 42.33 -19.83
C LYS A 7 36.12 42.25 -18.26
N LYS A 8 36.75 41.37 -17.46
CA LYS A 8 37.90 40.41 -17.46
C LYS A 8 37.41 39.12 -16.70
N ASN A 9 38.15 38.12 -16.19
CA ASN A 9 39.57 37.69 -16.10
C ASN A 9 39.70 36.32 -16.87
N LYS A 10 40.54 35.28 -16.75
CA LYS A 10 41.75 34.80 -16.01
C LYS A 10 41.61 34.30 -14.55
N GLU A 11 42.28 33.24 -14.06
CA GLU A 11 43.19 32.25 -14.69
C GLU A 11 42.94 30.82 -14.09
N LEU A 12 43.46 29.76 -14.74
CA LEU A 12 43.15 28.33 -14.51
C LEU A 12 44.37 27.43 -14.87
N LEU A 13 44.57 26.28 -14.19
CA LEU A 13 45.19 24.97 -14.57
C LEU A 13 45.60 24.24 -13.25
N VAL A 14 45.40 22.93 -12.95
CA VAL A 14 45.60 21.63 -13.68
C VAL A 14 47.11 21.29 -13.79
N LEU A 15 47.66 20.11 -13.42
CA LEU A 15 47.32 18.66 -13.56
C LEU A 15 48.00 17.86 -12.38
N LEU A 16 47.43 16.88 -11.65
CA LEU A 16 47.09 15.45 -11.94
C LEU A 16 48.29 14.50 -12.25
N ILE A 17 48.33 13.30 -11.62
CA ILE A 17 48.92 11.97 -12.02
C ILE A 17 50.00 11.31 -11.11
N LEU A 18 49.72 10.05 -10.71
CA LEU A 18 50.54 8.87 -10.27
C LEU A 18 51.17 8.69 -8.86
N LEU A 19 50.93 7.47 -8.35
CA LEU A 19 51.51 6.66 -7.25
C LEU A 19 52.65 5.73 -7.79
N PRO A 20 53.32 4.82 -7.01
CA PRO A 20 53.37 4.58 -5.55
C PRO A 20 54.80 4.36 -4.95
N LEU A 21 54.84 4.00 -3.64
CA LEU A 21 55.77 3.04 -2.99
C LEU A 21 57.19 3.48 -2.54
N ILE A 22 57.49 3.28 -1.23
CA ILE A 22 58.59 2.43 -0.69
C ILE A 22 58.52 2.36 0.85
N MET A 23 59.00 1.26 1.44
CA MET A 23 58.92 0.93 2.88
C MET A 23 60.18 1.28 3.69
N THR A 24 59.95 1.75 4.93
CA THR A 24 60.65 1.41 6.21
C THR A 24 62.11 1.80 6.54
N PHE A 25 62.27 2.10 7.85
CA PHE A 25 63.29 1.63 8.82
C PHE A 25 64.52 2.49 9.23
N THR A 26 64.67 2.63 10.56
CA THR A 26 65.86 2.93 11.40
C THR A 26 66.55 4.31 11.20
N ILE A 27 66.56 5.26 12.16
CA ILE A 27 66.99 5.30 13.58
C ILE A 27 68.43 5.84 13.75
N MET A 28 68.58 6.90 14.58
CA MET A 28 69.83 7.48 15.14
C MET A 28 70.84 8.04 14.10
N ASN A 29 71.67 9.05 14.35
CA ASN A 29 71.91 10.00 15.45
C ASN A 29 72.71 11.19 14.84
N ALA A 30 72.91 12.36 15.43
CA ALA A 30 72.21 13.16 16.45
C ALA A 30 72.97 14.49 16.57
N GLU A 31 72.31 15.61 16.90
CA GLU A 31 72.91 16.61 17.79
C GLU A 31 71.86 17.56 18.40
N THR A 32 71.94 17.74 19.71
CA THR A 32 70.96 18.43 20.56
C THR A 32 71.06 19.95 20.52
N ILE A 33 69.90 20.62 20.57
CA ILE A 33 69.73 21.82 21.41
C ILE A 33 68.51 21.58 22.33
N TYR A 34 68.59 22.04 23.58
CA TYR A 34 67.69 21.67 24.67
C TYR A 34 66.29 22.29 24.57
N SER A 35 65.29 21.52 25.02
CA SER A 35 64.08 22.04 25.66
C SER A 35 63.77 21.22 26.92
N TRP A 36 62.72 21.57 27.67
CA TRP A 36 62.62 21.36 29.12
C TRP A 36 61.62 20.25 29.50
N THR A 37 61.96 19.43 30.49
CA THR A 37 61.10 18.41 31.12
C THR A 37 61.32 18.40 32.63
N PRO A 38 60.22 18.34 33.40
CA PRO A 38 59.92 17.19 34.27
C PRO A 38 58.43 16.78 34.14
N GLU A 39 57.94 15.64 34.64
CA GLU A 39 58.51 14.33 35.04
C GLU A 39 57.34 13.33 34.90
N ASN A 40 57.59 12.06 34.54
CA ASN A 40 56.52 11.07 34.43
C ASN A 40 56.17 10.47 35.80
N GLU A 41 54.94 10.68 36.25
CA GLU A 41 54.16 9.59 36.85
C GLU A 41 53.25 9.01 35.75
N GLN A 42 53.03 7.70 35.78
CA GLN A 42 52.22 7.01 34.78
C GLN A 42 50.78 6.85 35.30
N GLU A 43 49.85 7.60 34.73
CA GLU A 43 48.45 7.20 34.66
C GLU A 43 48.16 6.70 33.24
N GLU A 44 47.70 5.46 33.13
CA GLU A 44 47.10 4.96 31.88
C GLU A 44 45.71 5.59 31.77
N LYS A 45 45.62 6.78 31.17
CA LYS A 45 44.31 7.36 30.85
C LYS A 45 43.70 6.51 29.73
N SER A 46 42.66 5.76 30.08
CA SER A 46 41.71 5.21 29.10
C SER A 46 41.22 6.34 28.20
N ALA A 47 40.95 6.01 26.94
CA ALA A 47 40.00 6.81 26.18
C ALA A 47 38.64 6.59 26.84
N GLU A 48 38.03 7.65 27.38
CA GLU A 48 36.59 7.63 27.60
C GLU A 48 35.96 7.51 26.21
N GLU A 49 35.24 6.42 25.95
CA GLU A 49 34.31 6.38 24.84
C GLU A 49 33.22 7.40 25.15
N VAL A 50 33.07 8.39 24.27
CA VAL A 50 32.00 9.38 24.39
C VAL A 50 30.74 8.68 23.94
N ILE A 51 29.99 8.16 24.90
CA ILE A 51 28.63 7.67 24.71
C ILE A 51 27.79 8.87 24.23
N GLY A 52 27.03 8.69 23.16
CA GLY A 52 26.06 9.68 22.68
C GLY A 52 25.03 10.07 23.75
N GLU A 53 24.37 11.20 23.58
CA GLU A 53 23.45 11.71 24.62
C GLU A 53 22.31 10.71 24.90
N ILE A 54 22.00 10.49 26.18
CA ILE A 54 20.94 9.59 26.64
C ILE A 54 19.67 10.40 26.88
N PHE A 55 18.55 9.94 26.35
CA PHE A 55 17.26 10.59 26.45
C PHE A 55 16.22 9.67 27.12
N PHE A 56 15.28 10.26 27.84
CA PHE A 56 14.14 9.58 28.45
C PHE A 56 12.84 10.14 27.83
N PRO A 57 11.77 9.32 27.71
CA PRO A 57 10.50 9.79 27.14
C PRO A 57 9.77 10.81 28.04
N GLU A 58 10.02 10.78 29.36
CA GLU A 58 9.31 11.61 30.35
C GLU A 58 10.29 12.12 31.44
N GLU A 59 10.16 13.35 31.93
CA GLU A 59 11.01 13.86 33.04
C GLU A 59 10.74 13.19 34.42
N LEU A 60 9.63 12.47 34.54
CA LEU A 60 9.22 11.69 35.71
C LEU A 60 8.33 10.54 35.26
N ILE A 61 8.80 9.31 35.45
CA ILE A 61 7.98 8.11 35.23
C ILE A 61 7.18 7.85 36.52
N GLN A 62 5.94 7.40 36.41
CA GLN A 62 5.12 6.97 37.55
C GLN A 62 4.69 5.50 37.40
N GLY A 63 4.73 4.75 38.50
CA GLY A 63 4.26 3.36 38.56
C GLY A 63 3.63 3.00 39.91
N GLU A 64 3.10 1.78 40.01
CA GLU A 64 2.51 1.25 41.24
C GLU A 64 3.44 0.27 41.95
N VAL A 65 3.32 0.18 43.27
CA VAL A 65 4.10 -0.75 44.09
C VAL A 65 3.80 -2.21 43.75
N ASP A 66 4.83 -3.05 43.72
CA ASP A 66 4.81 -4.48 43.36
C ASP A 66 4.36 -4.80 41.91
N TYR A 67 4.23 -3.81 41.02
CA TYR A 67 3.87 -4.00 39.60
C TYR A 67 5.10 -3.88 38.68
N VAL A 68 5.03 -4.51 37.51
CA VAL A 68 6.03 -4.36 36.44
C VAL A 68 5.80 -3.02 35.73
N LEU A 69 6.88 -2.28 35.53
CA LEU A 69 6.94 -1.00 34.86
C LEU A 69 8.11 -1.02 33.87
N ASP A 70 7.84 -0.68 32.61
CA ASP A 70 8.88 -0.62 31.58
C ASP A 70 9.65 0.70 31.66
N PHE A 71 10.88 0.65 32.17
CA PHE A 71 11.80 1.78 32.15
C PHE A 71 12.45 1.88 30.76
N ILE A 72 11.98 2.83 29.95
CA ILE A 72 12.46 3.07 28.58
C ILE A 72 13.49 4.20 28.56
N PHE A 73 14.59 4.02 27.83
CA PHE A 73 15.53 5.09 27.50
C PHE A 73 16.14 4.89 26.10
N TYR A 74 16.64 6.00 25.56
CA TYR A 74 17.22 6.08 24.21
C TYR A 74 18.66 6.60 24.27
N SER A 75 19.47 6.30 23.26
CA SER A 75 20.82 6.83 23.06
C SER A 75 20.98 7.35 21.63
N GLU A 76 21.71 8.47 21.48
CA GLU A 76 22.10 9.01 20.17
C GLU A 76 22.97 8.04 19.35
N ASP A 77 23.79 7.22 20.02
CA ASP A 77 24.63 6.17 19.43
C ASP A 77 24.05 4.78 19.69
N ALA A 78 24.26 3.83 18.77
CA ALA A 78 23.86 2.45 18.97
C ALA A 78 24.85 1.71 19.89
N LEU A 79 24.40 1.27 21.07
CA LEU A 79 25.27 0.70 22.12
C LEU A 79 25.09 -0.83 22.23
N GLU A 80 26.22 -1.55 22.35
CA GLU A 80 26.22 -2.98 22.75
C GLU A 80 26.11 -3.12 24.29
N THR A 81 26.57 -2.13 25.05
CA THR A 81 26.60 -2.14 26.52
C THR A 81 26.27 -0.77 27.11
N VAL A 82 25.47 -0.72 28.17
CA VAL A 82 25.18 0.52 28.92
C VAL A 82 25.06 0.24 30.42
N ASP A 83 25.70 1.09 31.23
CA ASP A 83 25.71 0.96 32.70
C ASP A 83 24.54 1.71 33.34
N LEU A 84 23.94 1.08 34.35
CA LEU A 84 22.72 1.50 35.04
C LEU A 84 22.94 1.50 36.57
N ALA A 85 22.86 2.65 37.23
CA ALA A 85 22.78 2.71 38.69
C ALA A 85 21.31 2.75 39.13
N LEU A 86 20.88 1.69 39.83
CA LEU A 86 19.51 1.51 40.32
C LEU A 86 19.49 1.44 41.86
N PRO A 87 18.51 2.08 42.54
CA PRO A 87 18.29 1.92 43.98
C PRO A 87 18.04 0.45 44.38
N GLU A 88 18.31 0.09 45.64
CA GLU A 88 18.18 -1.29 46.12
C GLU A 88 16.74 -1.85 46.11
N GLN A 89 15.76 -0.95 46.04
CA GLN A 89 14.32 -1.21 45.92
C GLN A 89 13.88 -1.53 44.49
N VAL A 90 14.68 -1.15 43.48
CA VAL A 90 14.35 -1.29 42.06
C VAL A 90 14.93 -2.61 41.55
N ILE A 91 14.05 -3.54 41.21
CA ILE A 91 14.35 -4.92 40.83
C ILE A 91 14.09 -5.06 39.33
N ILE A 92 15.13 -5.35 38.53
CA ILE A 92 14.96 -5.73 37.12
C ILE A 92 14.28 -7.11 37.07
N ASP A 93 13.16 -7.23 36.36
CA ASP A 93 12.58 -8.54 36.06
C ASP A 93 13.39 -9.21 34.95
N GLN A 94 14.18 -10.22 35.32
CA GLN A 94 15.05 -10.94 34.39
C GLN A 94 14.32 -12.00 33.55
N GLU A 95 13.07 -12.35 33.89
CA GLU A 95 12.25 -13.29 33.10
C GLU A 95 11.40 -12.54 32.05
N ALA A 96 11.22 -11.22 32.20
CA ALA A 96 10.52 -10.34 31.26
C ALA A 96 11.44 -9.57 30.27
N LEU A 97 12.77 -9.67 30.38
CA LEU A 97 13.71 -9.02 29.44
C LEU A 97 13.49 -9.49 27.99
N MET A 98 13.57 -8.55 27.04
CA MET A 98 13.48 -8.85 25.61
C MET A 98 14.58 -9.80 25.13
N GLU A 99 14.27 -10.63 24.13
CA GLU A 99 15.23 -11.60 23.56
C GLU A 99 16.46 -10.86 22.98
N GLY A 100 17.66 -11.33 23.34
CA GLY A 100 18.93 -10.67 23.01
C GLY A 100 19.39 -9.61 24.01
N LEU A 101 18.61 -9.27 25.05
CA LEU A 101 18.98 -8.29 26.08
C LEU A 101 19.26 -8.97 27.43
N THR A 102 20.37 -8.63 28.09
CA THR A 102 20.79 -9.24 29.36
C THR A 102 21.28 -8.23 30.39
N ALA A 103 20.78 -8.30 31.63
CA ALA A 103 21.17 -7.41 32.72
C ALA A 103 22.04 -8.12 33.77
N VAL A 104 23.28 -7.64 33.98
CA VAL A 104 24.29 -8.29 34.84
C VAL A 104 24.71 -7.35 35.98
N LYS A 105 24.75 -7.84 37.23
CA LYS A 105 25.26 -7.05 38.36
C LYS A 105 26.78 -6.90 38.28
N THR A 106 27.27 -5.67 38.38
CA THR A 106 28.72 -5.37 38.41
C THR A 106 29.33 -5.64 39.79
N GLU A 107 30.64 -5.41 39.96
CA GLU A 107 31.27 -5.40 41.30
C GLU A 107 30.83 -4.20 42.16
N ASN A 108 30.24 -3.15 41.56
CA ASN A 108 29.75 -1.96 42.25
C ASN A 108 28.32 -2.15 42.74
N LYS A 109 28.09 -1.97 44.05
CA LYS A 109 26.77 -2.19 44.66
C LYS A 109 25.74 -1.18 44.13
N GLY A 110 24.66 -1.68 43.53
CA GLY A 110 23.61 -0.88 42.90
C GLY A 110 23.83 -0.61 41.42
N VAL A 111 25.00 -0.95 40.86
CA VAL A 111 25.29 -0.76 39.43
C VAL A 111 25.17 -2.08 38.68
N TRP A 112 24.33 -2.06 37.66
CA TRP A 112 24.14 -3.10 36.66
C TRP A 112 24.78 -2.68 35.34
N GLN A 113 25.15 -3.65 34.52
CA GLN A 113 25.51 -3.46 33.12
C GLN A 113 24.47 -4.20 32.28
N LEU A 114 23.82 -3.46 31.38
CA LEU A 114 22.89 -3.98 30.39
C LEU A 114 23.67 -4.26 29.10
N ILE A 115 23.53 -5.46 28.57
CA ILE A 115 24.30 -5.98 27.42
C ILE A 115 23.31 -6.50 26.38
N SER A 116 23.37 -5.94 25.17
CA SER A 116 22.60 -6.38 24.01
C SER A 116 23.45 -7.26 23.09
N GLU A 117 22.86 -8.29 22.47
CA GLU A 117 23.52 -9.10 21.44
C GLU A 117 23.73 -8.34 20.11
N VAL A 118 23.04 -7.21 19.92
CA VAL A 118 23.15 -6.32 18.75
C VAL A 118 23.19 -4.85 19.22
N PRO A 119 24.08 -3.98 18.69
CA PRO A 119 24.09 -2.57 19.06
C PRO A 119 22.74 -1.90 18.80
N GLN A 120 22.15 -1.26 19.80
CA GLN A 120 20.81 -0.66 19.70
C GLN A 120 20.76 0.74 20.34
N THR A 121 19.85 1.59 19.82
CA THR A 121 19.63 2.96 20.29
C THR A 121 18.47 3.07 21.28
N THR A 122 17.63 2.04 21.40
CA THR A 122 16.45 2.00 22.30
C THR A 122 16.62 0.86 23.29
N PHE A 123 16.29 1.09 24.55
CA PHE A 123 16.36 0.09 25.62
C PHE A 123 15.06 0.13 26.43
N VAL A 124 14.42 -1.04 26.57
CA VAL A 124 13.26 -1.26 27.44
C VAL A 124 13.70 -2.17 28.57
N LEU A 125 13.51 -1.74 29.81
CA LEU A 125 13.94 -2.47 31.01
C LEU A 125 12.74 -2.66 31.98
N PRO A 126 12.10 -3.84 32.01
CA PRO A 126 11.05 -4.12 32.97
C PRO A 126 11.63 -4.11 34.39
N ILE A 127 11.10 -3.22 35.22
CA ILE A 127 11.45 -3.06 36.63
C ILE A 127 10.22 -3.19 37.53
N ILE A 128 10.43 -3.74 38.73
CA ILE A 128 9.45 -3.83 39.81
C ILE A 128 10.01 -3.05 41.00
N VAL A 129 9.18 -2.31 41.73
CA VAL A 129 9.60 -1.61 42.95
C VAL A 129 8.73 -2.02 44.13
N ASP A 130 9.38 -2.55 45.17
CA ASP A 130 8.73 -3.17 46.34
C ASP A 130 8.23 -2.17 47.41
N THR A 131 8.43 -0.88 47.17
CA THR A 131 8.20 0.18 48.17
C THR A 131 7.81 1.51 47.53
N ILE A 132 6.72 2.12 48.04
CA ILE A 132 6.28 3.47 47.64
C ILE A 132 7.34 4.55 47.95
N GLY A 133 7.50 5.52 47.06
CA GLY A 133 8.48 6.61 47.22
C GLY A 133 8.93 7.25 45.90
N GLU A 134 9.81 8.25 46.01
CA GLU A 134 10.56 8.79 44.87
C GLU A 134 11.94 8.13 44.78
N TYR A 135 12.34 7.80 43.55
CA TYR A 135 13.57 7.12 43.19
C TYR A 135 14.28 7.87 42.06
N GLU A 136 15.59 7.68 41.98
CA GLU A 136 16.47 8.24 40.94
C GLU A 136 17.23 7.08 40.31
N LEU A 137 17.08 6.91 38.99
CA LEU A 137 17.78 5.92 38.18
C LEU A 137 18.84 6.67 37.35
N ILE A 138 20.04 6.14 37.21
CA ILE A 138 21.10 6.81 36.41
C ILE A 138 21.58 5.87 35.31
N VAL A 139 21.61 6.37 34.07
CA VAL A 139 22.07 5.69 32.86
C VAL A 139 23.35 6.35 32.36
N ALA A 140 24.28 5.56 31.83
CA ALA A 140 25.56 6.03 31.27
C ALA A 140 26.32 6.98 32.25
N GLU A 141 26.36 6.59 33.53
CA GLU A 141 26.94 7.33 34.68
C GLU A 141 26.37 8.74 34.96
N SER A 142 25.53 9.31 34.10
CA SER A 142 25.32 10.77 34.06
C SER A 142 23.90 11.24 33.70
N ALA A 143 23.13 10.46 32.94
CA ALA A 143 21.73 10.79 32.62
C ALA A 143 20.83 10.28 33.76
N SER A 144 20.17 11.19 34.46
CA SER A 144 19.30 10.88 35.61
C SER A 144 17.83 10.90 35.22
N GLN A 145 17.12 9.84 35.56
CA GLN A 145 15.66 9.71 35.43
C GLN A 145 15.00 9.63 36.81
N ARG A 146 13.90 10.35 36.99
CA ARG A 146 13.08 10.27 38.21
C ARG A 146 11.94 9.25 38.04
N LEU A 147 11.65 8.55 39.12
CA LEU A 147 10.62 7.53 39.22
C LEU A 147 9.80 7.74 40.50
N LEU A 148 8.46 7.81 40.38
CA LEU A 148 7.53 7.90 41.51
C LEU A 148 6.70 6.61 41.61
N ILE A 149 6.74 5.95 42.77
CA ILE A 149 5.98 4.73 43.05
C ILE A 149 4.88 5.02 44.07
N VAL A 150 3.63 4.75 43.67
CA VAL A 150 2.42 4.99 44.47
C VAL A 150 1.79 3.68 44.98
N GLU A 151 0.85 3.81 45.93
CA GLU A 151 0.09 2.68 46.48
C GLU A 151 -0.96 2.22 45.46
N ASN A 152 -0.98 0.92 45.14
CA ASN A 152 -1.99 0.33 44.27
C ASN A 152 -3.38 0.46 44.92
N THR A 153 -4.31 1.06 44.19
CA THR A 153 -5.68 1.32 44.65
C THR A 153 -6.71 0.45 43.94
N VAL A 154 -6.64 -0.88 44.13
CA VAL A 154 -7.71 -1.80 43.71
C VAL A 154 -9.05 -1.38 44.35
N ILE A 155 -9.97 -0.87 43.53
CA ILE A 155 -11.37 -0.71 43.88
C ILE A 155 -12.08 -2.03 43.56
N GLU A 156 -12.47 -2.79 44.59
CA GLU A 156 -13.39 -3.93 44.40
C GLU A 156 -14.81 -3.39 44.12
N ASP A 157 -15.20 -3.37 42.84
CA ASP A 157 -16.57 -3.05 42.44
C ASP A 157 -17.56 -3.99 43.16
N THR A 158 -18.51 -3.37 43.84
CA THR A 158 -19.49 -4.05 44.71
C THR A 158 -20.90 -3.56 44.42
N ASP A 159 -21.29 -3.65 43.16
CA ASP A 159 -22.67 -3.43 42.71
C ASP A 159 -23.64 -4.37 43.43
N GLN A 160 -24.40 -3.78 44.35
CA GLN A 160 -25.60 -4.37 44.95
C GLN A 160 -26.80 -3.50 44.60
N ASP A 161 -27.29 -3.65 43.37
CA ASP A 161 -28.60 -3.13 42.99
C ASP A 161 -29.71 -3.90 43.73
N GLU A 162 -30.45 -3.19 44.58
CA GLU A 162 -31.74 -3.64 45.09
C GLU A 162 -32.83 -3.34 44.03
N ASP A 163 -33.49 -4.37 43.48
CA ASP A 163 -34.93 -4.25 43.20
C ASP A 163 -35.65 -5.61 43.19
N GLU A 164 -36.86 -5.65 43.77
CA GLU A 164 -37.64 -6.88 43.96
C GLU A 164 -38.69 -7.11 42.86
N ASN A 165 -38.60 -8.26 42.18
CA ASN A 165 -39.71 -9.18 41.88
C ASN A 165 -40.97 -8.68 41.13
N ASP A 166 -41.29 -9.29 39.96
CA ASP A 166 -42.36 -10.33 39.87
C ASP A 166 -42.46 -11.00 38.48
N SER A 167 -42.70 -12.33 38.47
CA SER A 167 -43.27 -13.15 37.37
C SER A 167 -42.52 -13.30 36.01
N ALA A 168 -42.66 -14.37 35.22
CA ALA A 168 -43.02 -15.79 35.45
C ALA A 168 -42.77 -16.62 34.15
N GLU A 169 -42.73 -17.96 34.27
CA GLU A 169 -42.73 -19.00 33.20
C GLU A 169 -41.55 -18.94 32.18
N ALA A 170 -40.55 -19.82 32.17
CA ALA A 170 -40.46 -21.30 32.20
C ALA A 170 -40.60 -22.01 30.83
N ALA A 171 -39.45 -22.43 30.27
CA ALA A 171 -39.29 -23.54 29.33
C ALA A 171 -37.90 -24.17 29.52
N GLN A 172 -37.77 -25.48 29.29
CA GLN A 172 -36.51 -26.25 29.32
C GLN A 172 -36.38 -27.08 28.05
N GLU A 173 -35.14 -27.37 27.65
CA GLU A 173 -34.58 -28.54 26.93
C GLU A 173 -33.20 -28.04 26.38
N GLU A 174 -32.04 -28.61 26.72
CA GLU A 174 -31.53 -29.96 26.37
C GLU A 174 -31.48 -30.17 24.84
N GLU A 175 -30.40 -30.65 24.21
CA GLU A 175 -29.18 -31.35 24.67
C GLU A 175 -28.07 -31.21 23.57
N GLY A 176 -26.78 -31.45 23.86
CA GLY A 176 -25.77 -31.67 22.81
C GLY A 176 -24.31 -31.26 23.09
N ASP A 177 -23.45 -32.25 23.35
CA ASP A 177 -21.97 -32.20 23.25
C ASP A 177 -21.52 -31.92 21.79
N GLU A 178 -20.27 -31.58 21.44
CA GLU A 178 -18.97 -32.05 21.94
C GLU A 178 -17.82 -31.03 21.64
N ALA A 179 -16.59 -31.30 22.08
CA ALA A 179 -15.54 -30.28 22.27
C ALA A 179 -14.41 -30.21 21.21
N SER A 180 -13.71 -29.07 21.15
CA SER A 180 -12.31 -28.97 20.70
C SER A 180 -11.60 -27.73 21.26
N ASP A 181 -10.40 -27.90 21.83
CA ASP A 181 -9.51 -26.78 22.20
C ASP A 181 -9.03 -26.00 20.96
N ALA A 182 -9.07 -24.67 21.04
CA ALA A 182 -8.18 -23.76 20.31
C ALA A 182 -8.01 -22.48 21.15
N ALA A 183 -6.77 -22.05 21.37
CA ALA A 183 -6.49 -20.93 22.26
C ALA A 183 -6.74 -19.58 21.56
N ALA A 184 -7.85 -18.93 21.89
CA ALA A 184 -7.99 -17.49 21.69
C ALA A 184 -7.25 -16.76 22.81
N LYS A 185 -6.02 -16.28 22.53
CA LYS A 185 -5.62 -15.00 23.11
C LYS A 185 -6.42 -13.95 22.35
N GLU A 186 -7.52 -13.48 22.94
CA GLU A 186 -8.10 -12.21 22.52
C GLU A 186 -7.04 -11.14 22.81
N ALA A 187 -6.59 -10.44 21.77
CA ALA A 187 -5.89 -9.19 21.97
C ALA A 187 -6.93 -8.18 22.44
N GLU A 188 -6.66 -7.45 23.51
CA GLU A 188 -7.43 -6.25 23.83
C GLU A 188 -7.20 -5.25 22.69
N VAL A 189 -8.19 -5.15 21.81
CA VAL A 189 -8.25 -4.09 20.80
C VAL A 189 -8.51 -2.80 21.56
N ASP A 190 -7.52 -1.92 21.57
CA ASP A 190 -7.56 -0.70 22.34
C ASP A 190 -8.53 0.33 21.74
N ASP A 191 -9.80 0.27 22.17
CA ASP A 191 -10.93 1.11 21.74
C ASP A 191 -10.85 2.58 22.27
N ARG A 192 -9.62 3.11 22.38
CA ARG A 192 -9.29 4.49 22.76
C ARG A 192 -9.07 5.42 21.55
N SER A 193 -9.04 4.88 20.33
CA SER A 193 -8.71 5.61 19.10
C SER A 193 -9.74 6.66 18.65
N GLU A 194 -11.00 6.58 19.11
CA GLU A 194 -12.06 7.55 18.75
C GLU A 194 -12.47 8.52 19.88
N GLN A 195 -11.96 8.37 21.11
CA GLN A 195 -12.53 9.05 22.29
C GLN A 195 -11.77 10.34 22.69
N MET A 196 -12.45 11.48 22.55
CA MET A 196 -11.93 12.77 23.01
C MET A 196 -11.92 12.85 24.55
N VAL A 197 -10.73 12.95 25.14
CA VAL A 197 -10.55 12.94 26.60
C VAL A 197 -10.84 14.32 27.21
N GLU A 198 -11.96 14.43 27.94
CA GLU A 198 -12.27 15.57 28.80
C GLU A 198 -11.48 15.47 30.12
N VAL A 199 -10.97 16.61 30.61
CA VAL A 199 -10.19 16.69 31.85
C VAL A 199 -10.70 17.84 32.71
N THR A 200 -11.14 17.51 33.92
CA THR A 200 -11.44 18.47 35.00
C THR A 200 -10.25 18.59 35.95
N ILE A 201 -9.70 19.79 36.08
CA ILE A 201 -8.69 20.14 37.08
C ILE A 201 -9.36 20.98 38.16
N ASP A 202 -9.22 20.55 39.42
CA ASP A 202 -9.51 21.36 40.60
C ASP A 202 -8.22 21.61 41.41
N LYS A 203 -8.33 22.03 42.67
CA LYS A 203 -7.13 22.30 43.49
C LYS A 203 -6.39 21.05 43.99
N ASN A 204 -7.00 19.87 43.88
CA ASN A 204 -6.48 18.63 44.46
C ASN A 204 -5.57 17.90 43.46
N ASN A 205 -5.98 17.79 42.19
CA ASN A 205 -5.17 17.23 41.10
C ASN A 205 -4.30 18.26 40.35
N PHE A 206 -4.28 19.52 40.79
CA PHE A 206 -3.61 20.62 40.07
C PHE A 206 -2.18 20.31 39.60
N ARG A 207 -1.34 19.66 40.44
CA ARG A 207 0.07 19.33 40.09
C ARG A 207 0.23 18.16 39.12
N GLU A 208 -0.78 17.32 38.98
CA GLU A 208 -0.77 16.21 38.02
C GLU A 208 -0.78 16.81 36.59
N HIS A 209 -1.54 17.89 36.39
CA HIS A 209 -1.72 18.53 35.07
C HIS A 209 -0.88 19.80 34.83
N PHE A 210 -0.49 20.54 35.88
CA PHE A 210 0.25 21.81 35.77
C PHE A 210 1.65 21.77 36.37
N ASP A 211 2.63 22.26 35.61
CA ASP A 211 3.95 22.62 36.12
C ASP A 211 3.98 24.07 36.63
N VAL A 212 4.74 24.30 37.70
CA VAL A 212 4.84 25.60 38.38
C VAL A 212 6.31 26.04 38.38
N GLN A 213 6.61 27.10 37.62
CA GLN A 213 7.99 27.47 37.27
C GLN A 213 8.33 28.95 37.57
N GLY A 214 9.63 29.26 37.59
CA GLY A 214 10.13 30.63 37.78
C GLY A 214 9.98 31.09 39.23
N THR A 215 9.33 32.24 39.45
CA THR A 215 8.95 32.71 40.80
C THR A 215 7.58 32.21 41.27
N ALA A 216 6.90 31.38 40.48
CA ALA A 216 5.58 30.88 40.85
C ALA A 216 5.67 29.89 42.02
N THR A 217 4.69 29.93 42.91
CA THR A 217 4.47 28.92 43.96
C THR A 217 2.98 28.59 44.06
N TYR A 218 2.68 27.35 44.48
CA TYR A 218 1.32 26.85 44.66
C TYR A 218 1.10 26.37 46.10
N ASN A 219 -0.13 26.51 46.60
CA ASN A 219 -0.57 25.99 47.88
C ASN A 219 -1.81 25.11 47.71
N GLU A 220 -1.63 23.79 47.77
CA GLU A 220 -2.70 22.78 47.58
C GLU A 220 -3.88 22.93 48.58
N GLU A 221 -3.60 23.36 49.82
CA GLU A 221 -4.65 23.56 50.83
C GLU A 221 -5.71 24.57 50.36
N THR A 222 -5.29 25.65 49.69
CA THR A 222 -6.14 26.82 49.37
C THR A 222 -6.37 27.06 47.88
N GLY A 223 -5.67 26.36 46.97
CA GLY A 223 -5.72 26.64 45.53
C GLY A 223 -5.01 27.94 45.11
N LEU A 224 -4.20 28.53 46.00
CA LEU A 224 -3.54 29.81 45.75
C LEU A 224 -2.26 29.63 44.93
N LEU A 225 -2.26 30.16 43.71
CA LEU A 225 -1.05 30.46 42.93
C LEU A 225 -0.53 31.85 43.29
N VAL A 226 0.73 31.92 43.71
CA VAL A 226 1.49 33.17 43.83
C VAL A 226 2.46 33.20 42.66
N LEU A 227 2.14 33.96 41.61
CA LEU A 227 2.95 34.04 40.39
C LEU A 227 4.20 34.90 40.63
N THR A 228 4.03 36.01 41.35
CA THR A 228 5.11 36.89 41.80
C THR A 228 4.86 37.33 43.23
N GLU A 229 5.93 37.33 44.03
CA GLU A 229 5.98 38.17 45.22
C GLU A 229 6.38 39.60 44.84
N ASP A 230 6.30 40.53 45.80
CA ASP A 230 6.61 41.94 45.60
C ASP A 230 8.13 42.23 45.44
N ILE A 231 8.70 41.69 44.37
CA ILE A 231 10.11 41.70 44.00
C ILE A 231 10.21 42.16 42.53
N THR A 232 11.22 42.96 42.20
CA THR A 232 11.48 43.45 40.83
C THR A 232 12.17 42.39 39.96
N TRP A 233 11.90 42.37 38.65
CA TRP A 233 12.50 41.44 37.68
C TRP A 233 12.20 39.97 38.02
N SER A 234 10.93 39.67 38.26
CA SER A 234 10.41 38.34 38.59
C SER A 234 9.41 37.89 37.53
N VAL A 235 9.42 36.60 37.18
CA VAL A 235 8.38 35.98 36.37
C VAL A 235 8.07 34.60 36.95
N GLY A 236 6.79 34.35 37.22
CA GLY A 236 6.28 33.04 37.55
C GLY A 236 5.38 32.54 36.42
N TYR A 237 5.51 31.26 36.10
CA TYR A 237 4.77 30.59 35.05
C TYR A 237 4.03 29.38 35.64
N VAL A 238 2.88 29.09 35.06
CA VAL A 238 2.08 27.89 35.29
C VAL A 238 1.71 27.38 33.92
N THR A 239 2.24 26.22 33.54
CA THR A 239 2.12 25.65 32.18
C THR A 239 1.38 24.32 32.26
N LEU A 240 0.35 24.16 31.44
CA LEU A 240 -0.35 22.88 31.31
C LEU A 240 0.58 21.89 30.59
N LYS A 241 0.65 20.65 31.08
CA LYS A 241 1.44 19.58 30.46
C LYS A 241 0.82 19.13 29.14
N ASP A 242 -0.49 18.92 29.14
CA ASP A 242 -1.26 18.60 27.94
C ASP A 242 -1.39 19.83 27.01
N ARG A 243 -1.53 19.60 25.70
CA ARG A 243 -2.03 20.60 24.75
C ARG A 243 -3.56 20.59 24.74
N ILE A 244 -4.20 21.77 24.76
CA ILE A 244 -5.66 21.93 24.73
C ILE A 244 -6.17 21.87 23.29
N SER A 245 -7.22 21.08 23.04
CA SER A 245 -7.94 21.05 21.76
C SER A 245 -8.54 22.42 21.40
N LEU A 246 -8.35 22.86 20.15
CA LEU A 246 -8.97 24.07 19.61
C LEU A 246 -10.35 23.83 18.99
N ASP A 247 -10.82 22.59 18.91
CA ASP A 247 -12.12 22.24 18.33
C ASP A 247 -13.17 21.86 19.37
N GLN A 248 -12.76 21.80 20.65
CA GLN A 248 -13.63 21.61 21.80
C GLN A 248 -13.60 22.82 22.77
N PRO A 249 -14.62 22.98 23.64
CA PRO A 249 -14.64 24.08 24.59
C PRO A 249 -13.60 23.92 25.70
N PHE A 250 -13.13 25.05 26.23
CA PHE A 250 -12.30 25.14 27.44
C PHE A 250 -12.89 26.17 28.40
N THR A 251 -12.74 25.94 29.71
CA THR A 251 -13.10 26.91 30.75
C THR A 251 -12.05 26.94 31.86
N LEU A 252 -11.75 28.13 32.38
CA LEU A 252 -10.95 28.34 33.59
C LEU A 252 -11.65 29.37 34.50
N LYS A 253 -11.84 28.99 35.76
CA LYS A 253 -12.51 29.76 36.81
C LYS A 253 -11.52 30.08 37.92
N GLY A 254 -11.57 31.31 38.44
CA GLY A 254 -10.74 31.68 39.58
C GLY A 254 -10.87 33.15 39.97
N ARG A 255 -9.88 33.64 40.72
CA ARG A 255 -9.85 35.02 41.23
C ARG A 255 -8.48 35.64 41.03
N ALA A 256 -8.43 36.77 40.32
CA ALA A 256 -7.19 37.40 39.90
C ALA A 256 -6.90 38.68 40.69
N ASN A 257 -5.76 38.69 41.40
CA ASN A 257 -5.31 39.80 42.22
C ASN A 257 -4.04 40.44 41.60
N ILE A 258 -4.24 41.61 41.01
CA ILE A 258 -3.17 42.43 40.40
C ILE A 258 -2.53 43.43 41.38
N GLY A 259 -2.59 43.15 42.68
CA GLY A 259 -1.94 43.95 43.72
C GLY A 259 -2.60 45.31 44.00
N SER A 260 -1.90 46.14 44.78
CA SER A 260 -2.46 47.35 45.39
C SER A 260 -1.55 48.58 45.34
N LYS A 261 -0.29 48.46 44.92
CA LYS A 261 0.67 49.56 44.96
C LYS A 261 0.30 50.65 43.96
N PRO A 262 0.36 51.94 44.33
CA PRO A 262 0.14 53.05 43.39
C PRO A 262 1.07 53.08 42.17
N ARG A 263 2.19 52.34 42.21
CA ARG A 263 3.11 52.10 41.10
C ARG A 263 3.51 50.61 41.00
N GLY A 264 2.56 49.72 41.29
CA GLY A 264 2.70 48.29 41.04
C GLY A 264 2.93 47.99 39.56
N ALA A 265 3.61 46.89 39.27
CA ALA A 265 3.91 46.43 37.92
C ALA A 265 4.28 44.94 37.90
N ASP A 266 4.18 44.25 36.77
CA ASP A 266 3.59 44.66 35.49
C ASP A 266 2.19 44.06 35.28
N GLY A 267 1.97 42.83 35.79
CA GLY A 267 0.65 42.23 35.95
C GLY A 267 0.67 40.71 35.71
N MET A 268 -0.44 40.17 35.21
CA MET A 268 -0.56 38.75 34.86
C MET A 268 -1.25 38.56 33.51
N ALA A 269 -1.05 37.42 32.87
CA ALA A 269 -1.68 37.03 31.62
C ALA A 269 -2.08 35.54 31.62
N PHE A 270 -3.11 35.23 30.85
CA PHE A 270 -3.63 33.87 30.61
C PHE A 270 -3.69 33.67 29.10
N GLY A 271 -3.00 32.66 28.55
CA GLY A 271 -2.83 32.58 27.10
C GLY A 271 -2.42 31.22 26.56
N PHE A 272 -2.26 31.18 25.25
CA PHE A 272 -1.96 29.99 24.46
C PHE A 272 -0.74 30.23 23.57
N HIS A 273 0.01 29.18 23.25
CA HIS A 273 1.16 29.24 22.34
C HIS A 273 1.43 27.92 21.60
N ASN A 274 2.18 28.06 20.50
CA ASN A 274 2.72 26.96 19.70
C ASN A 274 4.18 26.63 20.03
N SER A 275 4.82 27.32 21.00
CA SER A 275 6.11 26.86 21.56
C SER A 275 5.90 25.64 22.45
N GLU A 276 6.93 24.82 22.62
CA GLU A 276 6.89 23.70 23.57
C GLU A 276 6.68 24.19 25.01
N THR A 277 6.04 23.36 25.83
CA THR A 277 5.50 23.70 27.16
C THR A 277 6.55 24.22 28.14
N HIS A 278 7.82 23.80 28.00
CA HIS A 278 8.94 24.25 28.83
C HIS A 278 9.55 25.62 28.42
N ILE A 279 9.19 26.14 27.24
CA ILE A 279 9.71 27.41 26.71
C ILE A 279 9.01 28.58 27.42
N ARG A 280 9.79 29.59 27.82
CA ARG A 280 9.33 30.71 28.66
C ARG A 280 9.46 32.05 27.93
N GLY A 281 8.43 32.88 28.00
CA GLY A 281 8.43 34.24 27.44
C GLY A 281 9.11 35.27 28.34
N HIS A 282 9.38 36.45 27.80
CA HIS A 282 10.15 37.52 28.45
C HIS A 282 9.42 38.22 29.61
N GLU A 283 10.19 38.87 30.49
CA GLU A 283 9.70 39.55 31.69
C GLU A 283 9.10 40.97 31.46
N GLY A 284 8.67 41.60 32.55
CA GLY A 284 8.10 42.95 32.55
C GLY A 284 6.87 43.05 31.65
N ASN A 285 6.86 44.00 30.72
CA ASN A 285 5.70 44.25 29.87
C ASN A 285 5.50 43.22 28.74
N ALA A 286 6.33 42.17 28.66
CA ALA A 286 6.06 40.98 27.84
C ALA A 286 5.18 39.93 28.57
N PHE A 287 4.91 40.11 29.86
CA PHE A 287 3.98 39.29 30.67
C PHE A 287 4.28 37.78 30.74
N GLY A 288 5.50 37.33 30.39
CA GLY A 288 5.82 35.91 30.23
C GLY A 288 5.24 35.26 28.97
N ILE A 289 4.59 36.05 28.09
CA ILE A 289 3.97 35.62 26.83
C ILE A 289 4.82 36.02 25.63
N GLY A 290 5.39 37.24 25.64
CA GLY A 290 6.18 37.77 24.54
C GLY A 290 7.45 36.95 24.31
N GLY A 291 7.60 36.40 23.10
CA GLY A 291 8.70 35.52 22.71
C GLY A 291 8.27 34.07 22.43
N LEU A 292 7.07 33.66 22.87
CA LEU A 292 6.49 32.35 22.57
C LEU A 292 5.92 32.29 21.14
N ARG A 293 6.07 31.17 20.43
CA ARG A 293 5.59 31.00 19.04
C ARG A 293 4.06 31.16 18.98
N ASP A 294 3.60 31.98 18.03
CA ASP A 294 2.20 32.27 17.72
C ASP A 294 1.30 32.62 18.91
N ALA A 295 1.88 33.26 19.93
CA ALA A 295 1.21 33.44 21.20
C ALA A 295 0.16 34.56 21.21
N PHE A 296 -0.95 34.28 21.88
CA PHE A 296 -1.96 35.25 22.28
C PHE A 296 -2.42 35.00 23.72
N ALA A 297 -2.82 36.05 24.42
CA ALA A 297 -3.23 35.98 25.81
C ALA A 297 -4.22 37.10 26.17
N PHE A 298 -4.91 36.97 27.29
CA PHE A 298 -5.60 38.07 27.95
C PHE A 298 -4.76 38.58 29.12
N LYS A 299 -4.33 39.85 29.11
CA LYS A 299 -3.55 40.46 30.20
C LYS A 299 -4.44 41.25 31.16
N LEU A 300 -4.13 41.15 32.45
CA LEU A 300 -4.57 42.03 33.52
C LEU A 300 -3.37 42.91 33.90
N ASP A 301 -3.39 44.14 33.42
CA ASP A 301 -2.28 45.08 33.46
C ASP A 301 -2.46 46.11 34.58
N ASN A 302 -1.43 46.26 35.43
CA ASN A 302 -1.43 47.27 36.48
C ASN A 302 -0.40 48.41 36.25
N ASN A 303 0.30 48.45 35.10
CA ASN A 303 1.43 49.33 34.81
C ASN A 303 1.52 49.81 33.34
N TYR A 304 0.72 50.80 32.96
CA TYR A 304 0.80 51.47 31.65
C TYR A 304 2.23 51.81 31.19
N ASN A 305 2.66 51.20 30.07
CA ASN A 305 3.94 51.45 29.42
C ASN A 305 3.77 52.45 28.25
N ASP A 306 4.30 53.68 28.40
CA ASP A 306 4.24 54.71 27.34
C ASP A 306 5.32 54.56 26.25
N THR A 307 6.34 53.74 26.52
CA THR A 307 7.42 53.36 25.60
C THR A 307 7.36 51.88 25.23
N ARG A 308 7.82 51.54 24.02
CA ARG A 308 8.00 50.13 23.58
C ARG A 308 9.00 49.40 24.48
N GLY A 309 8.71 48.13 24.76
CA GLY A 309 9.69 47.18 25.28
C GLY A 309 10.58 46.65 24.16
N LEU A 310 11.86 46.41 24.46
CA LEU A 310 12.83 45.82 23.54
C LEU A 310 13.60 44.73 24.29
N PHE A 311 13.52 43.51 23.77
CA PHE A 311 14.06 42.30 24.36
C PHE A 311 15.06 41.64 23.39
N ASP A 312 15.97 40.86 23.96
CA ASP A 312 16.99 40.04 23.28
C ASP A 312 17.86 40.72 22.19
N SER A 313 18.69 39.93 21.50
CA SER A 313 19.55 40.37 20.39
C SER A 313 18.85 40.41 19.03
N ASN A 314 17.75 39.65 18.90
CA ASN A 314 16.97 39.49 17.68
C ASN A 314 15.90 40.60 17.55
N ARG A 315 15.73 41.41 18.61
CA ARG A 315 14.87 42.59 18.72
C ARG A 315 13.40 42.26 18.86
N PHE A 316 13.08 41.24 19.64
CA PHE A 316 11.70 41.03 20.07
C PHE A 316 11.16 42.34 20.71
N THR A 317 10.00 42.78 20.24
CA THR A 317 9.45 44.09 20.57
C THR A 317 8.06 43.93 21.17
N VAL A 318 7.81 44.63 22.28
CA VAL A 318 6.45 44.83 22.79
C VAL A 318 6.05 46.26 22.49
N GLU A 319 4.88 46.46 21.88
CA GLU A 319 4.37 47.81 21.68
C GLU A 319 4.11 48.55 22.99
N ARG A 320 4.09 49.88 22.93
CA ARG A 320 3.57 50.69 24.05
C ARG A 320 2.07 50.46 24.20
N ASP A 321 1.54 50.69 25.40
CA ASP A 321 0.11 50.52 25.63
C ASP A 321 -0.77 51.59 24.93
N PRO A 322 -2.05 51.27 24.68
CA PRO A 322 -2.98 52.20 24.05
C PRO A 322 -3.20 53.46 24.89
N ILE A 323 -3.05 54.64 24.29
CA ILE A 323 -3.27 55.93 24.97
C ILE A 323 -4.72 56.09 25.50
N GLN A 324 -5.64 55.28 24.99
CA GLN A 324 -7.02 55.11 25.46
C GLN A 324 -7.10 54.55 26.89
N VAL A 325 -6.20 53.63 27.28
CA VAL A 325 -6.16 53.10 28.65
C VAL A 325 -5.38 54.03 29.60
N GLY A 326 -4.16 54.45 29.26
CA GLY A 326 -3.35 55.35 30.13
C GLY A 326 -3.08 54.80 31.54
N ASP A 327 -2.59 55.64 32.46
CA ASP A 327 -2.01 55.28 33.78
C ASP A 327 -2.85 54.43 34.77
N ALA A 328 -4.09 54.09 34.43
CA ALA A 328 -4.99 53.27 35.25
C ALA A 328 -4.88 51.78 34.87
N PRO A 329 -5.04 50.84 35.83
CA PRO A 329 -5.15 49.42 35.52
C PRO A 329 -6.20 49.14 34.44
N PHE A 330 -5.88 48.19 33.57
CA PHE A 330 -6.71 47.82 32.45
C PHE A 330 -6.58 46.32 32.15
N ALA A 331 -7.44 45.83 31.27
CA ALA A 331 -7.35 44.48 30.76
C ALA A 331 -7.75 44.44 29.28
N GLY A 332 -7.32 43.39 28.59
CA GLY A 332 -7.56 43.18 27.17
C GLY A 332 -6.66 42.09 26.60
N PHE A 333 -6.94 41.67 25.38
CA PHE A 333 -6.08 40.73 24.69
C PHE A 333 -4.73 41.35 24.29
N ILE A 334 -3.69 40.53 24.27
CA ILE A 334 -2.38 40.77 23.66
C ILE A 334 -2.12 39.62 22.67
N TYR A 335 -1.48 39.92 21.54
CA TYR A 335 -1.27 38.94 20.48
C TYR A 335 0.02 39.23 19.70
N HIS A 336 0.63 38.20 19.13
CA HIS A 336 1.72 38.34 18.17
C HIS A 336 1.19 38.84 16.82
N ARG A 337 1.33 40.16 16.60
CA ARG A 337 1.03 40.81 15.31
C ARG A 337 2.06 40.46 14.23
N THR A 338 3.27 40.12 14.65
CA THR A 338 4.27 39.37 13.88
C THR A 338 5.03 38.47 14.88
N PRO A 339 5.83 37.47 14.42
CA PRO A 339 6.61 36.61 15.30
C PRO A 339 7.64 37.34 16.21
N VAL A 340 7.83 38.65 16.05
CA VAL A 340 8.73 39.49 16.86
C VAL A 340 8.03 40.74 17.44
N LEU A 341 6.70 40.80 17.42
CA LEU A 341 5.91 41.97 17.82
C LEU A 341 4.63 41.60 18.59
N LEU A 342 4.66 41.75 19.92
CA LEU A 342 3.49 41.66 20.79
C LEU A 342 2.79 43.03 20.88
N GLU A 343 1.48 43.08 20.66
CA GLU A 343 0.67 44.31 20.74
C GLU A 343 -0.63 44.12 21.55
N THR A 344 -0.99 45.12 22.35
CA THR A 344 -2.28 45.18 23.07
C THR A 344 -3.42 45.43 22.10
N TYR A 345 -4.38 44.53 22.04
CA TYR A 345 -5.47 44.54 21.07
C TYR A 345 -6.48 45.69 21.31
N MET A 346 -6.84 46.36 20.21
CA MET A 346 -7.70 47.55 20.19
C MET A 346 -8.74 47.52 19.05
N GLY A 347 -9.18 46.32 18.65
CA GLY A 347 -10.31 46.15 17.73
C GLY A 347 -11.64 46.63 18.34
N ASN A 348 -12.68 46.76 17.51
CA ASN A 348 -13.99 47.27 17.94
C ASN A 348 -14.86 46.21 18.66
N ASP A 349 -14.53 44.94 18.49
CA ASP A 349 -15.08 43.73 19.09
C ASP A 349 -14.64 43.56 20.55
N ALA A 350 -13.34 43.63 20.84
CA ALA A 350 -12.78 43.41 22.18
C ALA A 350 -11.64 44.38 22.56
N PRO A 351 -11.87 45.72 22.57
CA PRO A 351 -10.82 46.69 22.87
C PRO A 351 -10.37 46.62 24.34
N ALA A 352 -9.07 46.77 24.57
CA ALA A 352 -8.53 46.88 25.93
C ALA A 352 -9.14 48.07 26.71
N ALA A 353 -9.52 47.86 27.97
CA ALA A 353 -10.30 48.81 28.76
C ALA A 353 -9.95 48.82 30.25
N ARG A 354 -10.12 49.98 30.90
CA ARG A 354 -9.80 50.21 32.32
C ARG A 354 -10.63 49.32 33.26
N THR A 355 -9.95 48.62 34.16
CA THR A 355 -10.51 47.71 35.17
C THR A 355 -10.75 48.37 36.53
N GLY A 356 -10.38 49.64 36.70
CA GLY A 356 -10.71 50.45 37.89
C GLY A 356 -9.50 50.80 38.74
N ALA A 357 -9.55 50.49 40.03
CA ALA A 357 -8.48 50.79 40.99
C ALA A 357 -7.57 49.57 41.24
N ARG A 358 -6.34 49.84 41.70
CA ARG A 358 -5.46 48.84 42.34
C ARG A 358 -5.96 48.68 43.77
N ASN A 359 -6.70 47.60 44.02
CA ASN A 359 -7.44 47.32 45.27
C ASN A 359 -6.79 46.20 46.10
N GLY A 360 -5.91 45.38 45.52
CA GLY A 360 -5.33 44.20 46.15
C GLY A 360 -6.34 43.10 46.46
N ALA A 361 -7.48 43.07 45.76
CA ALA A 361 -8.55 42.11 46.01
C ALA A 361 -8.52 40.95 44.99
N ASP A 362 -9.00 39.81 45.44
CA ASP A 362 -9.13 38.59 44.64
C ASP A 362 -10.46 38.67 43.85
N ASP A 363 -10.45 39.49 42.80
CA ASP A 363 -11.63 39.74 41.96
C ASP A 363 -11.89 38.54 41.02
N PRO A 364 -13.13 38.01 40.94
CA PRO A 364 -13.46 36.88 40.08
C PRO A 364 -13.13 37.11 38.61
N ILE A 365 -12.57 36.08 37.98
CA ILE A 365 -12.34 35.98 36.54
C ILE A 365 -12.86 34.64 36.03
N LEU A 366 -13.53 34.68 34.88
CA LEU A 366 -13.96 33.51 34.11
C LEU A 366 -13.37 33.65 32.71
N ILE A 367 -12.66 32.61 32.27
CA ILE A 367 -12.06 32.50 30.94
C ILE A 367 -12.74 31.32 30.25
N GLU A 368 -13.19 31.53 29.02
CA GLU A 368 -13.98 30.58 28.25
C GLU A 368 -13.48 30.57 26.80
N TYR A 369 -13.30 29.39 26.25
CA TYR A 369 -13.10 29.15 24.83
C TYR A 369 -14.25 28.28 24.31
N GLN A 370 -14.85 28.70 23.20
CA GLN A 370 -16.12 28.17 22.68
C GLN A 370 -16.07 28.14 21.14
N PRO A 371 -15.45 27.11 20.53
CA PRO A 371 -15.42 26.93 19.09
C PRO A 371 -16.82 26.58 18.55
N ASN A 372 -17.07 26.91 17.28
CA ASN A 372 -18.25 26.51 16.52
C ASN A 372 -18.06 26.86 15.04
N ASN A 373 -19.04 26.46 14.21
CA ASN A 373 -19.07 26.68 12.76
C ASN A 373 -19.00 28.16 12.30
N GLU A 374 -19.08 29.15 13.22
CA GLU A 374 -18.89 30.58 12.92
C GLU A 374 -17.52 31.13 13.36
N GLY A 375 -16.70 30.38 14.11
CA GLY A 375 -15.35 30.79 14.52
C GLY A 375 -14.86 30.17 15.84
N ARG A 376 -13.56 30.37 16.12
CA ARG A 376 -12.87 29.95 17.36
C ARG A 376 -12.98 31.09 18.39
N TRP A 377 -13.99 31.07 19.27
CA TRP A 377 -14.30 32.23 20.14
C TRP A 377 -13.65 32.16 21.52
N PHE A 378 -12.81 33.13 21.83
CA PHE A 378 -12.21 33.32 23.15
C PHE A 378 -12.91 34.46 23.91
N GLN A 379 -13.31 34.21 25.16
CA GLN A 379 -14.05 35.11 26.02
C GLN A 379 -13.42 35.21 27.42
N VAL A 380 -13.36 36.42 27.96
CA VAL A 380 -12.97 36.66 29.36
C VAL A 380 -13.95 37.62 30.03
N THR A 381 -14.45 37.22 31.20
CA THR A 381 -15.28 38.02 32.09
C THR A 381 -14.49 38.43 33.33
N TYR A 382 -14.29 39.73 33.55
CA TYR A 382 -13.56 40.28 34.70
C TYR A 382 -14.13 41.64 35.13
N ARG A 383 -14.42 41.83 36.43
CA ARG A 383 -14.97 43.07 37.03
C ARG A 383 -16.12 43.71 36.21
N ASP A 384 -17.22 42.98 36.08
CA ASP A 384 -18.45 43.39 35.38
C ASP A 384 -18.26 43.76 33.88
N ARG A 385 -17.18 43.27 33.26
CA ARG A 385 -16.87 43.45 31.83
C ARG A 385 -16.64 42.11 31.17
N ILE A 386 -17.01 42.03 29.89
CA ILE A 386 -16.76 40.89 29.01
C ILE A 386 -15.94 41.38 27.83
N TRP A 387 -14.88 40.65 27.48
CA TRP A 387 -14.17 40.74 26.21
C TRP A 387 -14.39 39.43 25.48
N ARG A 388 -14.93 39.46 24.25
CA ARG A 388 -15.18 38.26 23.43
C ARG A 388 -14.71 38.53 22.00
N ARG A 389 -13.90 37.62 21.46
CA ARG A 389 -13.31 37.75 20.12
C ARG A 389 -13.19 36.38 19.44
N ASP A 390 -13.39 36.35 18.13
CA ASP A 390 -12.94 35.24 17.29
C ASP A 390 -11.42 35.35 17.11
N ILE A 391 -10.69 34.32 17.52
CA ILE A 391 -9.22 34.25 17.52
C ILE A 391 -8.66 33.41 16.37
N SER A 392 -9.51 32.97 15.42
CA SER A 392 -9.09 32.16 14.27
C SER A 392 -7.98 32.81 13.42
N ASP A 393 -7.83 34.15 13.47
CA ASP A 393 -6.81 34.93 12.75
C ASP A 393 -5.50 35.15 13.54
N TRP A 394 -5.36 34.59 14.74
CA TRP A 394 -4.15 34.67 15.58
C TRP A 394 -3.34 33.38 15.66
N GLN A 395 -3.81 32.32 15.02
CA GLN A 395 -3.25 30.97 15.06
C GLN A 395 -3.21 30.35 13.66
N PRO A 396 -2.30 29.41 13.36
CA PRO A 396 -2.24 28.74 12.05
C PRO A 396 -3.51 27.94 11.73
N ALA A 397 -3.83 27.78 10.45
CA ALA A 397 -5.07 27.11 10.02
C ALA A 397 -5.03 25.57 10.17
N ASP A 398 -3.83 25.05 10.39
CA ASP A 398 -3.38 23.66 10.43
C ASP A 398 -3.12 23.14 11.86
N VAL A 399 -3.35 23.99 12.88
CA VAL A 399 -3.18 23.62 14.30
C VAL A 399 -4.51 23.18 14.92
N SER A 400 -4.52 21.96 15.44
CA SER A 400 -5.61 21.35 16.21
C SER A 400 -5.54 21.64 17.71
N ALA A 401 -4.34 21.91 18.25
CA ALA A 401 -4.13 22.03 19.69
C ALA A 401 -2.98 22.97 20.09
N MET A 402 -3.11 23.67 21.23
CA MET A 402 -2.12 24.62 21.73
C MET A 402 -1.75 24.38 23.20
N ALA A 403 -0.52 24.72 23.58
CA ALA A 403 -0.11 24.75 24.98
C ALA A 403 -0.77 25.95 25.69
N PHE A 404 -1.10 25.80 26.98
CA PHE A 404 -1.75 26.83 27.80
C PHE A 404 -0.86 27.29 28.96
N ILE A 405 -0.85 28.61 29.20
CA ILE A 405 0.01 29.26 30.21
C ILE A 405 -0.72 30.33 31.02
N ILE A 406 -0.50 30.33 32.32
CA ILE A 406 -0.79 31.46 33.23
C ILE A 406 0.55 32.03 33.69
N ALA A 407 0.79 33.32 33.46
CA ALA A 407 2.05 33.97 33.79
C ALA A 407 1.81 35.25 34.59
N GLY A 408 2.71 35.54 35.55
CA GLY A 408 2.74 36.79 36.30
C GLY A 408 4.15 37.38 36.28
N SER A 409 4.26 38.72 36.13
CA SER A 409 5.55 39.34 35.82
C SER A 409 5.75 40.72 36.46
N THR A 410 7.00 41.02 36.80
CA THR A 410 7.48 42.33 37.28
C THR A 410 8.79 42.72 36.59
N GLY A 411 9.03 44.03 36.44
CA GLY A 411 10.27 44.60 35.92
C GLY A 411 10.91 45.59 36.90
N ALA A 412 11.22 46.80 36.43
CA ALA A 412 11.77 47.91 37.25
C ALA A 412 10.80 48.49 38.31
N ARG A 413 9.60 47.92 38.40
CA ARG A 413 8.54 48.14 39.39
C ARG A 413 7.97 46.75 39.74
N SER A 414 7.36 46.62 40.91
CA SER A 414 6.81 45.34 41.39
C SER A 414 5.48 45.56 42.11
N ASP A 415 4.62 44.55 42.04
CA ASP A 415 3.53 44.28 42.97
C ASP A 415 3.45 42.76 43.17
N ARG A 416 2.63 42.31 44.13
CA ARG A 416 2.38 40.88 44.32
C ARG A 416 1.23 40.43 43.41
N HIS A 417 1.44 39.42 42.58
CA HIS A 417 0.42 38.90 41.65
C HIS A 417 0.00 37.49 42.05
N THR A 418 -1.29 37.30 42.35
CA THR A 418 -1.83 36.00 42.75
C THR A 418 -3.12 35.64 42.04
N PHE A 419 -3.30 34.34 41.79
CA PHE A 419 -4.50 33.77 41.22
C PHE A 419 -4.99 32.65 42.15
N TYR A 420 -6.21 32.76 42.68
CA TYR A 420 -6.87 31.59 43.28
C TYR A 420 -7.47 30.78 42.14
N PHE A 421 -6.92 29.58 41.94
CA PHE A 421 -7.46 28.59 41.02
C PHE A 421 -8.71 27.95 41.66
N GLU A 422 -9.86 27.99 40.97
CA GLU A 422 -11.09 27.34 41.44
C GLU A 422 -11.36 26.04 40.67
N GLU A 423 -11.32 26.08 39.34
CA GLU A 423 -11.69 24.95 38.46
C GLU A 423 -11.22 25.22 37.02
N MET A 424 -10.84 24.18 36.28
CA MET A 424 -10.61 24.22 34.83
C MET A 424 -11.15 22.96 34.17
N ASN A 425 -11.79 23.11 33.01
CA ASN A 425 -12.18 21.97 32.16
C ASN A 425 -11.68 22.22 30.73
N TYR A 426 -11.10 21.19 30.11
CA TYR A 426 -10.61 21.21 28.73
C TYR A 426 -10.69 19.80 28.14
N TYR A 427 -10.48 19.69 26.84
CA TYR A 427 -10.25 18.42 26.17
C TYR A 427 -8.78 18.37 25.72
N ILE A 428 -8.15 17.22 25.88
CA ILE A 428 -6.82 16.97 25.33
C ILE A 428 -6.89 17.12 23.81
N GLY A 429 -5.90 17.79 23.23
CA GLY A 429 -5.78 17.94 21.78
C GLY A 429 -5.63 16.60 21.06
N THR A 430 -6.03 16.58 19.79
CA THR A 430 -5.84 15.45 18.88
C THR A 430 -4.84 15.82 17.78
N GLY A 431 -4.11 14.85 17.27
CA GLY A 431 -3.28 14.96 16.07
C GLY A 431 -3.90 14.15 14.93
N THR A 432 -4.11 14.79 13.78
CA THR A 432 -4.73 14.12 12.62
C THR A 432 -3.69 13.33 11.84
N VAL A 433 -3.83 12.01 11.84
CA VAL A 433 -2.98 11.07 11.09
C VAL A 433 -3.77 10.52 9.91
N HIS A 434 -3.22 10.67 8.70
CA HIS A 434 -3.77 10.06 7.49
C HIS A 434 -3.03 8.76 7.20
N VAL A 435 -3.80 7.69 6.95
CA VAL A 435 -3.26 6.35 6.72
C VAL A 435 -3.66 5.86 5.33
N ASN A 436 -2.68 5.71 4.44
CA ASN A 436 -2.88 5.23 3.07
C ASN A 436 -2.49 3.75 2.94
N TYR A 437 -3.14 3.05 2.00
CA TYR A 437 -2.85 1.65 1.64
C TYR A 437 -2.67 1.55 0.13
N LEU A 438 -1.42 1.54 -0.36
CA LEU A 438 -1.10 1.71 -1.79
C LEU A 438 -0.41 0.49 -2.42
N ASP A 439 -0.65 0.30 -3.71
CA ASP A 439 0.08 -0.62 -4.58
C ASP A 439 1.49 -0.07 -4.86
N ARG A 440 2.50 -0.85 -4.49
CA ARG A 440 3.92 -0.43 -4.47
C ARG A 440 4.52 -0.14 -5.86
N GLU A 441 3.98 -0.71 -6.94
CA GLU A 441 4.51 -0.51 -8.30
C GLU A 441 3.78 0.62 -9.03
N THR A 442 2.48 0.77 -8.80
CA THR A 442 1.63 1.74 -9.52
C THR A 442 1.38 3.03 -8.74
N GLY A 443 1.43 3.00 -7.40
CA GLY A 443 1.04 4.10 -6.52
C GLY A 443 -0.47 4.33 -6.41
N GLU A 444 -1.29 3.44 -6.97
CA GLU A 444 -2.76 3.53 -6.88
C GLU A 444 -3.26 2.95 -5.53
N PRO A 445 -4.37 3.48 -4.97
CA PRO A 445 -4.91 3.02 -3.69
C PRO A 445 -5.60 1.65 -3.81
N ILE A 446 -5.26 0.74 -2.88
CA ILE A 446 -5.87 -0.59 -2.74
C ILE A 446 -7.15 -0.48 -1.90
N LEU A 447 -7.08 0.28 -0.81
CA LEU A 447 -8.21 0.59 0.08
C LEU A 447 -8.46 2.11 0.08
N PRO A 448 -9.62 2.58 0.60
CA PRO A 448 -9.75 3.98 1.02
C PRO A 448 -8.66 4.36 2.02
N ALA A 449 -8.23 5.63 2.00
CA ALA A 449 -7.36 6.17 3.03
C ALA A 449 -8.17 6.52 4.28
N ASP A 450 -7.68 6.12 5.45
CA ASP A 450 -8.26 6.45 6.74
C ASP A 450 -7.74 7.81 7.24
N THR A 451 -8.45 8.41 8.20
CA THR A 451 -8.08 9.70 8.81
C THR A 451 -8.47 9.65 10.28
N LEU A 452 -7.47 9.66 11.16
CA LEU A 452 -7.60 9.37 12.59
C LEU A 452 -7.23 10.61 13.41
N ASP A 453 -8.13 11.07 14.26
CA ASP A 453 -7.90 12.23 15.16
C ASP A 453 -7.47 11.73 16.56
N LEU A 454 -6.20 11.35 16.66
CA LEU A 454 -5.66 10.60 17.81
C LEU A 454 -5.21 11.54 18.96
N PRO A 455 -5.62 11.33 20.23
CA PRO A 455 -5.22 12.21 21.33
C PRO A 455 -3.70 12.29 21.57
N LEU A 456 -3.16 13.51 21.62
CA LEU A 456 -1.72 13.89 21.67
C LEU A 456 -0.95 13.43 22.93
N ARG A 457 -1.58 12.68 23.83
CA ARG A 457 -1.02 12.24 25.12
C ARG A 457 -0.59 10.78 25.13
N PHE A 458 -1.11 9.98 24.21
CA PHE A 458 -0.93 8.53 24.23
C PHE A 458 -0.22 8.07 22.96
N LEU A 459 0.54 6.99 23.09
CA LEU A 459 1.01 6.20 21.95
C LEU A 459 -0.18 5.43 21.36
N HIS A 460 -0.27 5.36 20.03
CA HIS A 460 -1.31 4.61 19.33
C HIS A 460 -0.69 3.71 18.26
N THR A 461 -1.09 2.44 18.19
CA THR A 461 -0.64 1.54 17.12
C THR A 461 -1.52 1.70 15.88
N LEU A 462 -0.93 1.99 14.73
CA LEU A 462 -1.63 2.05 13.44
C LEU A 462 -1.83 0.64 12.87
N ASP A 463 -2.98 0.38 12.24
CA ASP A 463 -3.28 -0.94 11.66
C ASP A 463 -2.72 -1.05 10.21
N PRO A 464 -1.68 -1.87 9.97
CA PRO A 464 -1.08 -2.02 8.64
C PRO A 464 -1.93 -2.86 7.66
N LYS A 465 -3.06 -3.46 8.09
CA LYS A 465 -3.91 -4.34 7.27
C LYS A 465 -3.15 -5.50 6.59
N ASN A 466 -2.15 -6.05 7.28
CA ASN A 466 -1.18 -7.01 6.75
C ASN A 466 -1.47 -8.49 7.08
N ARG A 467 -2.62 -8.80 7.67
CA ARG A 467 -2.99 -10.16 8.12
C ARG A 467 -3.70 -10.92 7.00
N GLU A 468 -3.71 -12.25 7.06
CA GLU A 468 -4.44 -13.08 6.07
C GLU A 468 -5.96 -12.84 6.08
N SER A 469 -6.50 -12.33 7.19
CA SER A 469 -7.90 -11.90 7.34
C SER A 469 -8.26 -10.63 6.57
N ASP A 470 -7.26 -9.82 6.20
CA ASP A 470 -7.47 -8.42 5.85
C ASP A 470 -7.69 -8.26 4.34
N GLU A 471 -8.43 -7.22 3.96
CA GLU A 471 -8.87 -7.02 2.58
C GLU A 471 -7.73 -6.98 1.55
N PRO A 472 -6.53 -6.39 1.79
CA PRO A 472 -5.41 -6.47 0.85
C PRO A 472 -4.99 -7.91 0.55
N TYR A 473 -4.87 -8.76 1.58
CA TYR A 473 -4.46 -10.16 1.39
C TYR A 473 -5.46 -10.93 0.52
N GLN A 474 -6.76 -10.71 0.76
CA GLN A 474 -7.87 -11.28 0.00
C GLN A 474 -7.95 -10.71 -1.43
N LEU A 475 -7.55 -9.46 -1.63
CA LEU A 475 -7.44 -8.82 -2.94
C LEU A 475 -6.22 -9.27 -3.76
N GLY A 476 -5.33 -10.09 -3.19
CA GLY A 476 -4.14 -10.62 -3.87
C GLY A 476 -2.85 -9.81 -3.65
N TYR A 477 -2.76 -9.10 -2.53
CA TYR A 477 -1.61 -8.28 -2.14
C TYR A 477 -0.90 -8.85 -0.90
N ASP A 478 0.43 -8.72 -0.84
CA ASP A 478 1.24 -8.98 0.36
C ASP A 478 1.88 -7.68 0.86
N TYR A 479 1.97 -7.50 2.18
CA TYR A 479 2.58 -6.31 2.78
C TYR A 479 4.07 -6.22 2.47
N TYR A 480 4.51 -5.03 2.04
CA TYR A 480 5.89 -4.76 1.61
C TYR A 480 6.67 -3.89 2.60
N GLY A 481 6.03 -2.88 3.20
CA GLY A 481 6.68 -1.92 4.08
C GLY A 481 5.87 -0.63 4.24
N VAL A 482 6.47 0.39 4.84
CA VAL A 482 5.83 1.68 5.14
C VAL A 482 6.70 2.86 4.72
N GLU A 483 6.08 3.90 4.14
CA GLU A 483 6.65 5.23 3.91
C GLU A 483 5.88 6.25 4.78
N TYR A 484 6.57 7.24 5.36
CA TYR A 484 5.94 8.16 6.32
C TYR A 484 6.55 9.58 6.27
N GLU A 485 5.68 10.59 6.40
CA GLU A 485 6.02 11.97 6.74
C GLU A 485 5.40 12.30 8.12
N ALA A 486 5.83 11.55 9.13
CA ALA A 486 5.40 11.67 10.53
C ALA A 486 6.62 11.72 11.46
N GLU A 487 6.58 12.59 12.48
CA GLU A 487 7.55 12.58 13.57
C GLU A 487 7.05 11.62 14.66
N HIS A 488 7.96 10.91 15.33
CA HIS A 488 7.64 9.92 16.37
C HIS A 488 6.69 8.78 15.91
N PHE A 489 6.90 8.28 14.69
CA PHE A 489 6.36 7.00 14.20
C PHE A 489 7.46 5.93 14.21
N ASP A 490 7.15 4.75 14.75
CA ASP A 490 8.01 3.57 14.73
C ASP A 490 7.57 2.61 13.60
N PRO A 491 8.41 2.34 12.59
CA PRO A 491 8.05 1.50 11.45
C PRO A 491 8.12 -0.01 11.72
N ASP A 492 8.67 -0.44 12.86
CA ASP A 492 8.78 -1.86 13.24
C ASP A 492 7.62 -2.30 14.16
N THR A 493 7.08 -1.40 15.01
CA THR A 493 5.87 -1.67 15.81
C THR A 493 4.58 -1.09 15.22
N PHE A 494 4.69 -0.11 14.32
CA PHE A 494 3.61 0.75 13.80
C PHE A 494 3.00 1.72 14.82
N ASP A 495 3.68 1.96 15.93
CA ASP A 495 3.25 2.94 16.93
C ASP A 495 3.52 4.38 16.50
N ILE A 496 2.61 5.29 16.83
CA ILE A 496 2.75 6.73 16.60
C ILE A 496 2.43 7.53 17.86
N MET A 497 3.24 8.54 18.15
CA MET A 497 2.90 9.59 19.13
C MET A 497 2.33 10.80 18.38
N PRO A 498 1.01 11.05 18.41
CA PRO A 498 0.36 12.03 17.55
C PRO A 498 0.87 13.46 17.79
N GLN A 499 1.02 14.23 16.73
CA GLN A 499 1.52 15.62 16.78
C GLN A 499 0.41 16.65 16.48
N PRO A 500 0.50 17.91 16.97
CA PRO A 500 -0.52 18.95 16.81
C PRO A 500 -0.58 19.55 15.38
N PHE A 501 -0.06 18.82 14.39
CA PHE A 501 -0.03 19.11 12.98
C PHE A 501 -0.32 17.82 12.19
N HIS A 502 -0.79 17.96 10.96
CA HIS A 502 -1.12 16.86 10.05
C HIS A 502 0.09 15.93 9.81
N GLN A 503 -0.12 14.62 9.93
CA GLN A 503 0.89 13.58 9.67
C GLN A 503 0.37 12.57 8.64
N GLU A 504 1.26 11.99 7.84
CA GLU A 504 0.90 11.00 6.81
C GLU A 504 1.75 9.72 6.93
N VAL A 505 1.09 8.56 6.95
CA VAL A 505 1.69 7.21 6.97
C VAL A 505 1.09 6.39 5.84
N THR A 506 1.94 5.72 5.06
CA THR A 506 1.55 5.03 3.83
C THR A 506 2.09 3.59 3.86
N PHE A 507 1.19 2.63 4.07
CA PHE A 507 1.50 1.21 3.99
C PHE A 507 1.48 0.76 2.53
N LEU A 508 2.57 0.11 2.11
CA LEU A 508 2.82 -0.35 0.75
C LEU A 508 2.63 -1.87 0.65
N PHE A 509 2.07 -2.33 -0.47
CA PHE A 509 1.85 -3.75 -0.75
C PHE A 509 2.26 -4.12 -2.18
N GLU A 510 2.73 -5.36 -2.36
CA GLU A 510 3.06 -5.92 -3.67
C GLU A 510 1.97 -6.91 -4.14
N ARG A 511 1.67 -6.90 -5.44
CA ARG A 511 0.74 -7.84 -6.07
C ARG A 511 1.37 -9.23 -6.13
N VAL A 512 0.68 -10.24 -5.61
CA VAL A 512 1.19 -11.60 -5.53
C VAL A 512 1.13 -12.27 -6.90
N PRO A 513 2.26 -12.70 -7.49
CA PRO A 513 2.27 -13.33 -8.81
C PRO A 513 1.76 -14.78 -8.74
N SER A 514 0.80 -15.13 -9.60
CA SER A 514 0.22 -16.47 -9.68
C SER A 514 -0.43 -16.69 -11.05
N ASN A 515 -0.63 -17.93 -11.47
CA ASN A 515 -1.27 -18.27 -12.74
C ASN A 515 -1.96 -19.64 -12.70
N ILE A 516 -2.93 -19.82 -13.60
CA ILE A 516 -3.69 -21.05 -13.78
C ILE A 516 -3.05 -21.90 -14.86
N LYS A 517 -2.78 -23.17 -14.54
CA LYS A 517 -2.21 -24.16 -15.47
C LYS A 517 -3.33 -24.91 -16.19
N ILE A 518 -3.28 -24.92 -17.52
CA ILE A 518 -4.31 -25.50 -18.38
C ILE A 518 -3.71 -26.67 -19.16
N ASN A 519 -4.19 -27.87 -18.85
CA ASN A 519 -3.80 -29.10 -19.50
C ASN A 519 -4.74 -29.41 -20.68
N HIS A 520 -4.22 -29.99 -21.76
CA HIS A 520 -4.99 -30.31 -22.98
C HIS A 520 -4.89 -31.81 -23.30
N ILE A 521 -6.02 -32.51 -23.26
CA ILE A 521 -6.11 -33.98 -23.37
C ILE A 521 -7.19 -34.42 -24.37
N ASP A 522 -7.04 -35.62 -24.92
CA ASP A 522 -8.14 -36.30 -25.63
C ASP A 522 -9.11 -37.02 -24.67
N GLU A 523 -10.20 -37.57 -25.22
CA GLU A 523 -11.22 -38.34 -24.49
C GLU A 523 -10.67 -39.59 -23.76
N GLU A 524 -9.49 -40.10 -24.14
CA GLU A 524 -8.79 -41.19 -23.43
C GLU A 524 -7.85 -40.67 -22.32
N GLY A 525 -7.76 -39.35 -22.15
CA GLY A 525 -6.90 -38.68 -21.17
C GLY A 525 -5.44 -38.51 -21.61
N VAL A 526 -5.11 -38.74 -22.88
CA VAL A 526 -3.75 -38.62 -23.38
C VAL A 526 -3.44 -37.17 -23.75
N THR A 527 -2.32 -36.66 -23.25
CA THR A 527 -1.82 -35.32 -23.56
C THR A 527 -1.72 -35.09 -25.07
N LEU A 528 -2.28 -33.97 -25.54
CA LEU A 528 -2.25 -33.54 -26.94
C LEU A 528 -1.14 -32.53 -27.24
N ARG A 529 -0.78 -31.72 -26.24
CA ARG A 529 0.25 -30.68 -26.28
C ARG A 529 0.73 -30.33 -24.88
N GLU A 530 1.86 -29.64 -24.78
CA GLU A 530 2.29 -29.04 -23.51
C GLU A 530 1.21 -28.11 -22.91
N PRO A 531 1.09 -28.04 -21.57
CA PRO A 531 0.17 -27.13 -20.90
C PRO A 531 0.35 -25.67 -21.30
N THR A 532 -0.72 -24.89 -21.18
CA THR A 532 -0.69 -23.43 -21.24
C THR A 532 -0.92 -22.83 -19.85
N TYR A 533 -0.65 -21.54 -19.71
CA TYR A 533 -0.80 -20.80 -18.45
C TYR A 533 -1.57 -19.49 -18.72
N GLN A 534 -2.42 -19.08 -17.79
CA GLN A 534 -3.21 -17.84 -17.87
C GLN A 534 -3.27 -17.10 -16.53
N GLY A 535 -3.39 -15.77 -16.60
CA GLY A 535 -3.19 -14.87 -15.46
C GLY A 535 -1.71 -14.60 -15.17
N GLU A 536 -1.46 -13.48 -14.50
CA GLU A 536 -0.13 -13.09 -14.02
C GLU A 536 -0.12 -12.87 -12.49
N PHE A 537 -1.27 -12.54 -11.88
CA PHE A 537 -1.39 -12.23 -10.46
C PHE A 537 -2.65 -12.83 -9.80
N VAL A 538 -2.59 -13.04 -8.48
CA VAL A 538 -3.74 -13.41 -7.65
C VAL A 538 -4.90 -12.42 -7.83
N ASN A 539 -6.15 -12.92 -7.73
CA ASN A 539 -7.40 -12.18 -7.86
C ASN A 539 -7.67 -11.57 -9.26
N GLU A 540 -6.76 -11.76 -10.22
CA GLU A 540 -7.01 -11.45 -11.63
C GLU A 540 -8.16 -12.31 -12.18
N SER A 541 -9.05 -11.71 -12.97
CA SER A 541 -10.18 -12.38 -13.60
C SER A 541 -9.78 -12.89 -14.98
N VAL A 542 -9.91 -14.21 -15.22
CA VAL A 542 -9.39 -14.87 -16.41
C VAL A 542 -10.44 -15.77 -17.08
N ASP A 543 -10.48 -15.70 -18.41
CA ASP A 543 -11.27 -16.58 -19.27
C ASP A 543 -10.42 -17.78 -19.73
N ILE A 544 -10.77 -18.98 -19.27
CA ILE A 544 -10.18 -20.27 -19.66
C ILE A 544 -10.61 -20.62 -21.09
N LEU A 545 -9.84 -20.16 -22.06
CA LEU A 545 -10.14 -20.32 -23.48
C LEU A 545 -9.50 -21.60 -24.06
N PRO A 546 -10.27 -22.45 -24.78
CA PRO A 546 -9.70 -23.59 -25.48
C PRO A 546 -8.82 -23.12 -26.65
N VAL A 547 -7.57 -23.61 -26.67
CA VAL A 547 -6.66 -23.40 -27.80
C VAL A 547 -7.02 -24.31 -28.97
N GLU A 548 -6.74 -23.86 -30.19
CA GLU A 548 -6.86 -24.68 -31.40
C GLU A 548 -5.82 -25.82 -31.39
N ILE A 549 -6.25 -27.04 -31.70
CA ILE A 549 -5.41 -28.25 -31.79
C ILE A 549 -5.75 -28.96 -33.10
N PRO A 550 -4.79 -29.15 -34.03
CA PRO A 550 -5.09 -29.74 -35.34
C PRO A 550 -5.79 -31.10 -35.24
N TYR A 551 -6.90 -31.27 -35.98
CA TYR A 551 -7.79 -32.45 -36.01
C TYR A 551 -8.61 -32.70 -34.73
N TYR A 552 -8.58 -31.80 -33.73
CA TYR A 552 -9.25 -31.93 -32.44
C TYR A 552 -10.13 -30.72 -32.12
N GLN A 553 -11.42 -30.95 -31.89
CA GLN A 553 -12.37 -29.95 -31.41
C GLN A 553 -12.52 -30.02 -29.89
N TYR A 554 -12.62 -28.87 -29.22
CA TYR A 554 -12.90 -28.81 -27.79
C TYR A 554 -14.31 -29.36 -27.49
N LEU A 555 -14.45 -30.14 -26.43
CA LEU A 555 -15.73 -30.72 -25.98
C LEU A 555 -16.20 -30.11 -24.65
N TYR A 556 -15.38 -30.21 -23.60
CA TYR A 556 -15.71 -29.77 -22.24
C TYR A 556 -14.45 -29.65 -21.35
N GLU A 557 -14.57 -28.97 -20.20
CA GLU A 557 -13.62 -29.04 -19.09
C GLU A 557 -13.95 -30.29 -18.24
N ARG A 558 -12.95 -31.13 -17.97
CA ARG A 558 -13.11 -32.48 -17.42
C ARG A 558 -13.83 -32.53 -16.08
N ASP A 559 -13.48 -31.62 -15.18
CA ASP A 559 -13.85 -31.70 -13.76
C ASP A 559 -15.08 -30.82 -13.42
N GLY A 560 -15.61 -30.09 -14.41
CA GLY A 560 -16.81 -29.27 -14.31
C GLY A 560 -16.56 -27.85 -13.79
N GLN A 561 -15.31 -27.38 -13.86
CA GLN A 561 -14.90 -26.06 -13.40
C GLN A 561 -15.47 -24.93 -14.29
N PRO A 562 -15.74 -23.72 -13.74
CA PRO A 562 -16.19 -22.59 -14.53
C PRO A 562 -15.08 -22.04 -15.41
N LEU A 563 -15.37 -21.74 -16.68
CA LEU A 563 -14.37 -21.16 -17.60
C LEU A 563 -14.14 -19.66 -17.37
N GLU A 564 -15.00 -18.97 -16.64
CA GLU A 564 -14.75 -17.61 -16.12
C GLU A 564 -14.39 -17.78 -14.63
N THR A 565 -13.15 -17.45 -14.25
CA THR A 565 -12.62 -17.71 -12.90
C THR A 565 -11.68 -16.58 -12.44
N ARG A 566 -11.23 -16.65 -11.18
CA ARG A 566 -10.12 -15.84 -10.67
C ARG A 566 -8.91 -16.68 -10.32
N VAL A 567 -7.74 -16.07 -10.43
CA VAL A 567 -6.45 -16.64 -10.01
C VAL A 567 -6.39 -16.67 -8.47
N THR A 568 -5.92 -17.76 -7.88
CA THR A 568 -5.74 -17.91 -6.41
C THR A 568 -4.28 -17.95 -5.98
N ARG A 569 -4.03 -17.86 -4.66
CA ARG A 569 -2.71 -18.14 -4.05
C ARG A 569 -2.33 -19.62 -4.17
N ASP A 570 -3.30 -20.52 -4.04
CA ASP A 570 -3.13 -21.97 -4.30
C ASP A 570 -2.96 -22.27 -5.80
N GLU A 571 -2.19 -23.31 -6.12
CA GLU A 571 -2.02 -23.82 -7.49
C GLU A 571 -3.35 -24.29 -8.10
N GLN A 572 -3.73 -23.70 -9.24
CA GLN A 572 -4.94 -24.08 -9.98
C GLN A 572 -4.59 -24.87 -11.26
N GLU A 573 -5.19 -26.05 -11.41
CA GLU A 573 -5.18 -26.81 -12.67
C GLU A 573 -6.57 -26.93 -13.29
N TYR A 574 -6.61 -26.79 -14.62
CA TYR A 574 -7.77 -27.05 -15.49
C TYR A 574 -7.42 -28.13 -16.51
N TRP A 575 -8.43 -28.89 -16.98
CA TRP A 575 -8.22 -30.03 -17.89
C TRP A 575 -9.22 -30.01 -19.06
N LEU A 576 -8.83 -29.32 -20.13
CA LEU A 576 -9.66 -29.19 -21.33
C LEU A 576 -9.60 -30.47 -22.17
N VAL A 577 -10.78 -31.08 -22.39
CA VAL A 577 -10.98 -32.32 -23.14
C VAL A 577 -11.35 -32.00 -24.58
N TYR A 578 -10.69 -32.68 -25.51
CA TYR A 578 -10.91 -32.54 -26.95
C TYR A 578 -11.26 -33.88 -27.59
N GLY A 579 -12.20 -33.84 -28.53
CA GLY A 579 -12.59 -34.98 -29.36
C GLY A 579 -12.04 -34.82 -30.77
N LEU A 580 -11.85 -35.95 -31.46
CA LEU A 580 -11.47 -35.93 -32.87
C LEU A 580 -12.63 -35.41 -33.73
N GLU A 581 -12.34 -34.58 -34.73
CA GLU A 581 -13.32 -34.24 -35.75
C GLU A 581 -13.73 -35.51 -36.51
N SER A 582 -15.01 -35.71 -36.83
CA SER A 582 -15.47 -36.94 -37.52
C SER A 582 -14.86 -37.06 -38.92
N THR A 583 -15.00 -36.02 -39.74
CA THR A 583 -14.37 -35.87 -41.06
C THR A 583 -13.83 -34.44 -41.24
N PRO A 584 -12.59 -34.24 -41.72
CA PRO A 584 -12.07 -32.91 -42.01
C PRO A 584 -12.87 -32.23 -43.12
N GLN A 585 -12.99 -30.90 -43.08
CA GLN A 585 -13.64 -30.15 -44.16
C GLN A 585 -12.81 -30.20 -45.46
N PRO A 586 -13.44 -30.07 -46.64
CA PRO A 586 -12.71 -29.94 -47.89
C PRO A 586 -11.84 -28.68 -47.90
N VAL A 587 -10.62 -28.79 -48.42
CA VAL A 587 -9.68 -27.66 -48.58
C VAL A 587 -9.43 -27.34 -50.06
N ASP A 588 -8.89 -26.15 -50.34
CA ASP A 588 -8.66 -25.67 -51.70
C ASP A 588 -7.53 -26.47 -52.39
N PRO A 589 -7.76 -27.12 -53.54
CA PRO A 589 -6.71 -27.85 -54.27
C PRO A 589 -5.60 -26.95 -54.84
N LEU A 590 -5.72 -25.63 -54.75
CA LEU A 590 -4.66 -24.67 -55.09
C LEU A 590 -3.99 -24.03 -53.86
N ASP A 591 -4.59 -24.08 -52.67
CA ASP A 591 -4.05 -23.59 -51.38
C ASP A 591 -4.64 -24.41 -50.21
N PRO A 592 -4.10 -25.60 -49.90
CA PRO A 592 -4.74 -26.55 -48.99
C PRO A 592 -4.89 -26.10 -47.53
N ASP A 593 -4.30 -24.96 -47.16
CA ASP A 593 -4.49 -24.32 -45.85
C ASP A 593 -5.82 -23.55 -45.75
N THR A 594 -6.55 -23.39 -46.86
CA THR A 594 -7.85 -22.71 -46.94
C THR A 594 -9.00 -23.73 -47.07
N GLN A 595 -9.92 -23.76 -46.11
CA GLN A 595 -11.16 -24.56 -46.20
C GLN A 595 -12.13 -24.00 -47.26
N VAL A 596 -12.86 -24.88 -47.95
CA VAL A 596 -13.78 -24.53 -49.06
C VAL A 596 -15.04 -25.41 -49.08
N ASN A 597 -16.10 -24.93 -49.74
CA ASN A 597 -17.37 -25.63 -49.90
C ASN A 597 -17.67 -25.91 -51.39
N PRO A 598 -17.49 -27.14 -51.91
CA PRO A 598 -17.72 -27.45 -53.33
C PRO A 598 -19.21 -27.58 -53.74
N GLU A 599 -19.58 -27.26 -54.99
CA GLU A 599 -20.99 -27.23 -55.47
C GLU A 599 -21.70 -28.61 -55.56
N ASN A 600 -20.95 -29.71 -55.50
CA ASN A 600 -21.39 -31.07 -55.85
C ASN A 600 -20.80 -32.12 -54.87
N PRO A 601 -20.99 -31.99 -53.55
CA PRO A 601 -20.42 -32.92 -52.58
C PRO A 601 -20.80 -34.37 -52.92
N PRO A 602 -19.85 -35.32 -52.84
CA PRO A 602 -20.13 -36.74 -53.03
C PRO A 602 -20.92 -37.30 -51.83
N GLU A 603 -21.55 -38.46 -52.03
CA GLU A 603 -22.06 -39.28 -50.93
C GLU A 603 -20.87 -40.03 -50.30
N ILE A 604 -20.52 -39.67 -49.07
CA ILE A 604 -19.37 -40.16 -48.28
C ILE A 604 -19.88 -40.52 -46.89
N ASP A 605 -19.22 -41.49 -46.23
CA ASP A 605 -19.57 -41.94 -44.88
C ASP A 605 -19.07 -40.94 -43.81
N GLU A 606 -19.90 -40.68 -42.80
CA GLU A 606 -19.58 -39.78 -41.69
C GLU A 606 -18.68 -40.47 -40.63
N GLU A 607 -18.70 -41.81 -40.55
CA GLU A 607 -17.97 -42.60 -39.54
C GLU A 607 -16.70 -43.30 -40.09
N GLN A 608 -15.89 -42.59 -40.89
CA GLN A 608 -14.66 -43.15 -41.49
C GLN A 608 -13.49 -43.34 -40.51
N GLY A 609 -13.52 -42.70 -39.34
CA GLY A 609 -12.44 -42.75 -38.35
C GLY A 609 -11.15 -42.07 -38.82
N PHE A 610 -10.01 -42.50 -38.28
CA PHE A 610 -8.73 -41.79 -38.43
C PHE A 610 -8.20 -41.68 -39.88
N VAL A 611 -8.64 -42.53 -40.81
CA VAL A 611 -8.16 -42.53 -42.22
C VAL A 611 -9.36 -42.33 -43.13
N SER A 612 -9.62 -41.07 -43.48
CA SER A 612 -10.84 -40.62 -44.17
C SER A 612 -10.60 -40.21 -45.62
N LEU A 613 -11.61 -40.44 -46.46
CA LEU A 613 -11.81 -39.82 -47.75
C LEU A 613 -12.71 -38.60 -47.52
N ASP A 614 -12.17 -37.40 -47.63
CA ASP A 614 -12.84 -36.18 -47.16
C ASP A 614 -13.66 -35.52 -48.28
N PHE A 615 -13.19 -35.62 -49.53
CA PHE A 615 -13.87 -35.08 -50.70
C PHE A 615 -13.51 -35.82 -51.99
N VAL A 616 -14.43 -35.84 -52.95
CA VAL A 616 -14.27 -36.36 -54.31
C VAL A 616 -15.11 -35.50 -55.27
N SER A 617 -14.48 -34.91 -56.29
CA SER A 617 -15.20 -34.13 -57.31
C SER A 617 -16.09 -35.01 -58.20
N GLN A 618 -17.38 -34.67 -58.33
CA GLN A 618 -18.27 -35.33 -59.29
C GLN A 618 -18.08 -34.76 -60.70
N PHE A 619 -17.36 -35.47 -61.56
CA PHE A 619 -17.00 -35.01 -62.92
C PHE A 619 -18.24 -34.75 -63.81
N GLN A 620 -18.36 -33.54 -64.34
CA GLN A 620 -19.44 -33.15 -65.26
C GLN A 620 -18.90 -32.82 -66.65
N PHE A 621 -19.35 -33.54 -67.69
CA PHE A 621 -18.92 -33.30 -69.09
C PHE A 621 -19.83 -32.34 -69.87
N GLY A 622 -20.75 -31.65 -69.19
CA GLY A 622 -21.64 -30.64 -69.78
C GLY A 622 -22.62 -31.19 -70.83
N THR A 623 -23.01 -30.33 -71.78
CA THR A 623 -23.80 -30.70 -72.96
C THR A 623 -22.93 -30.64 -74.20
N VAL A 624 -22.69 -31.79 -74.83
CA VAL A 624 -21.71 -31.93 -75.93
C VAL A 624 -22.34 -32.47 -77.21
N GLY A 625 -21.80 -32.06 -78.36
CA GLY A 625 -22.26 -32.50 -79.67
C GLY A 625 -21.67 -33.85 -80.08
N ILE A 626 -22.54 -34.80 -80.42
CA ILE A 626 -22.18 -36.12 -80.97
C ILE A 626 -21.26 -35.97 -82.19
N ARG A 627 -20.21 -36.80 -82.25
CA ARG A 627 -19.26 -36.88 -83.36
C ARG A 627 -19.30 -38.25 -84.04
N SER A 628 -18.87 -38.28 -85.31
CA SER A 628 -18.75 -39.50 -86.12
C SER A 628 -17.39 -40.19 -86.01
N GLU A 629 -16.60 -39.84 -84.99
CA GLU A 629 -15.23 -40.30 -84.76
C GLU A 629 -14.95 -40.34 -83.24
N THR A 630 -13.94 -41.11 -82.83
CA THR A 630 -13.53 -41.19 -81.42
C THR A 630 -13.16 -39.79 -80.91
N THR A 631 -13.81 -39.36 -79.84
CA THR A 631 -13.77 -37.97 -79.37
C THR A 631 -13.56 -37.93 -77.86
N THR A 632 -12.68 -37.03 -77.40
CA THR A 632 -12.57 -36.65 -75.99
C THR A 632 -13.47 -35.45 -75.69
N TYR A 633 -14.22 -35.53 -74.60
CA TYR A 633 -14.95 -34.41 -74.01
C TYR A 633 -14.34 -34.08 -72.65
N ASP A 634 -13.97 -32.82 -72.45
CA ASP A 634 -13.35 -32.38 -71.20
C ASP A 634 -14.40 -32.19 -70.09
N ALA A 635 -14.02 -32.43 -68.84
CA ALA A 635 -14.85 -32.15 -67.69
C ALA A 635 -14.81 -30.65 -67.34
N LEU A 636 -15.93 -30.13 -66.85
CA LEU A 636 -15.97 -28.82 -66.22
C LEU A 636 -15.08 -28.82 -64.96
N PRO A 637 -14.36 -27.71 -64.67
CA PRO A 637 -13.65 -27.52 -63.41
C PRO A 637 -14.58 -27.68 -62.20
N GLN A 638 -14.00 -28.06 -61.06
CA GLN A 638 -14.70 -28.09 -59.79
C GLN A 638 -15.05 -26.66 -59.37
N LYS A 639 -16.30 -26.41 -58.98
CA LYS A 639 -16.77 -25.07 -58.58
C LYS A 639 -16.95 -24.99 -57.07
N LEU A 640 -16.65 -23.83 -56.51
CA LEU A 640 -16.86 -23.50 -55.10
C LEU A 640 -18.14 -22.68 -54.88
N LEU A 641 -18.85 -22.99 -53.81
CA LEU A 641 -19.91 -22.20 -53.19
C LEU A 641 -19.27 -21.20 -52.21
N HIS A 642 -19.78 -19.97 -52.18
CA HIS A 642 -19.33 -18.91 -51.27
C HIS A 642 -17.79 -18.66 -51.20
N PRO A 643 -17.07 -18.61 -52.34
CA PRO A 643 -15.64 -18.31 -52.35
C PRO A 643 -15.35 -16.85 -51.92
N ALA A 644 -14.14 -16.61 -51.41
CA ALA A 644 -13.70 -15.29 -50.96
C ALA A 644 -13.69 -14.22 -52.09
N ASP A 645 -13.34 -14.62 -53.33
CA ASP A 645 -13.62 -13.83 -54.53
C ASP A 645 -14.68 -14.55 -55.39
N PRO A 646 -15.88 -13.96 -55.60
CA PRO A 646 -16.89 -14.49 -56.50
C PRO A 646 -16.43 -14.72 -57.95
N ASN A 647 -15.33 -14.10 -58.38
CA ASN A 647 -14.74 -14.25 -59.71
C ASN A 647 -13.73 -15.42 -59.79
N ASP A 648 -13.24 -15.92 -58.66
CA ASP A 648 -12.27 -17.03 -58.58
C ASP A 648 -12.89 -18.30 -57.97
N ASN A 649 -14.01 -18.73 -58.55
CA ASN A 649 -14.84 -19.83 -58.04
C ASN A 649 -14.57 -21.19 -58.68
N LEU A 650 -13.56 -21.32 -59.55
CA LEU A 650 -13.21 -22.55 -60.27
C LEU A 650 -11.87 -23.13 -59.80
N ARG A 651 -11.80 -24.47 -59.76
CA ARG A 651 -10.66 -25.25 -59.29
C ARG A 651 -10.44 -26.51 -60.13
N PRO A 652 -9.22 -27.09 -60.11
CA PRO A 652 -9.02 -28.48 -60.50
C PRO A 652 -10.07 -29.39 -59.87
N ASN A 653 -10.55 -30.38 -60.64
CA ASN A 653 -11.21 -31.52 -60.01
C ASN A 653 -10.21 -32.21 -59.08
N TYR A 654 -10.63 -32.70 -57.92
CA TYR A 654 -9.74 -33.26 -56.91
C TYR A 654 -10.40 -34.35 -56.05
N VAL A 655 -9.54 -35.07 -55.33
CA VAL A 655 -9.86 -35.98 -54.23
C VAL A 655 -9.03 -35.60 -53.02
N GLN A 656 -9.60 -35.65 -51.82
CA GLN A 656 -8.93 -35.35 -50.56
C GLN A 656 -8.95 -36.58 -49.65
N VAL A 657 -7.81 -36.90 -49.03
CA VAL A 657 -7.62 -38.00 -48.09
C VAL A 657 -6.90 -37.47 -46.86
N SER A 658 -7.33 -37.85 -45.65
CA SER A 658 -6.63 -37.49 -44.41
C SER A 658 -6.28 -38.73 -43.58
N ASP A 659 -5.00 -38.92 -43.25
CA ASP A 659 -4.55 -39.93 -42.27
C ASP A 659 -4.13 -39.24 -40.98
N ARG A 660 -5.00 -39.33 -39.97
CA ARG A 660 -4.93 -38.60 -38.70
C ARG A 660 -4.36 -39.45 -37.56
N ARG A 661 -3.86 -40.65 -37.87
CA ARG A 661 -3.33 -41.58 -36.86
C ARG A 661 -2.06 -41.02 -36.18
N ARG A 662 -1.82 -41.42 -34.93
CA ARG A 662 -0.51 -41.23 -34.27
C ARG A 662 0.54 -42.16 -34.91
N GLU A 663 0.23 -43.44 -35.05
CA GLU A 663 1.02 -44.45 -35.78
C GLU A 663 0.45 -44.65 -37.20
N ASN A 664 1.21 -44.30 -38.24
CA ASN A 664 0.72 -44.35 -39.63
C ASN A 664 1.30 -45.55 -40.40
N SER A 665 0.45 -46.54 -40.71
CA SER A 665 0.80 -47.75 -41.47
C SER A 665 0.85 -47.58 -43.00
N GLY A 666 0.52 -46.40 -43.51
CA GLY A 666 0.26 -46.13 -44.92
C GLY A 666 -1.19 -46.44 -45.35
N TRP A 667 -1.56 -45.92 -46.53
CA TRP A 667 -2.87 -46.05 -47.17
C TRP A 667 -2.75 -46.12 -48.70
N THR A 668 -3.80 -46.57 -49.39
CA THR A 668 -3.87 -46.67 -50.84
C THR A 668 -5.23 -46.23 -51.36
N LEU A 669 -5.23 -45.26 -52.29
CA LEU A 669 -6.41 -44.73 -52.95
C LEU A 669 -6.55 -45.34 -54.36
N ARG A 670 -7.68 -45.99 -54.62
CA ARG A 670 -8.04 -46.56 -55.93
C ARG A 670 -9.29 -45.91 -56.51
N ALA A 671 -9.35 -45.88 -57.83
CA ALA A 671 -10.53 -45.52 -58.61
C ALA A 671 -10.90 -46.64 -59.58
N THR A 672 -12.18 -47.03 -59.59
CA THR A 672 -12.73 -48.07 -60.46
C THR A 672 -13.99 -47.55 -61.14
N LEU A 673 -14.02 -47.45 -62.47
CA LEU A 673 -15.24 -47.15 -63.21
C LEU A 673 -16.17 -48.38 -63.14
N ARG A 674 -17.19 -48.36 -62.27
CA ARG A 674 -18.02 -49.55 -61.98
C ARG A 674 -18.83 -50.00 -63.20
N THR A 675 -19.38 -49.05 -63.94
CA THR A 675 -20.34 -49.27 -65.02
C THR A 675 -19.92 -48.54 -66.30
N PRO A 676 -20.38 -48.97 -67.49
CA PRO A 676 -20.40 -48.10 -68.66
C PRO A 676 -21.17 -46.80 -68.37
N PHE A 677 -20.95 -45.79 -69.19
CA PHE A 677 -21.81 -44.61 -69.23
C PHE A 677 -23.16 -45.00 -69.84
N GLU A 678 -24.23 -44.93 -69.05
CA GLU A 678 -25.58 -45.40 -69.40
C GLU A 678 -26.61 -44.28 -69.29
N SER A 679 -27.63 -44.31 -70.15
CA SER A 679 -28.75 -43.37 -70.15
C SER A 679 -29.99 -43.96 -69.47
N ASP A 680 -30.96 -43.09 -69.13
CA ASP A 680 -32.26 -43.48 -68.55
C ASP A 680 -33.06 -44.46 -69.44
N GLU A 681 -32.70 -44.59 -70.72
CA GLU A 681 -33.29 -45.51 -71.71
C GLU A 681 -32.50 -46.83 -71.87
N GLY A 682 -31.44 -47.04 -71.09
CA GLY A 682 -30.58 -48.24 -71.14
C GLY A 682 -29.56 -48.25 -72.29
N HIS A 683 -29.36 -47.14 -72.98
CA HIS A 683 -28.31 -47.03 -73.99
C HIS A 683 -26.94 -46.84 -73.31
N GLN A 684 -25.92 -47.61 -73.68
CA GLN A 684 -24.58 -47.59 -73.08
C GLN A 684 -23.50 -47.15 -74.06
N LEU A 685 -22.61 -46.24 -73.64
CA LEU A 685 -21.41 -45.82 -74.39
C LEU A 685 -20.31 -46.89 -74.31
N ASN A 686 -20.50 -47.97 -75.04
CA ASN A 686 -19.63 -49.15 -74.98
C ASN A 686 -18.19 -48.84 -75.42
N GLY A 687 -17.24 -49.10 -74.50
CA GLY A 687 -15.82 -48.81 -74.67
C GLY A 687 -15.40 -47.38 -74.29
N ALA A 688 -16.31 -46.54 -73.78
CA ALA A 688 -15.95 -45.23 -73.23
C ALA A 688 -15.10 -45.38 -71.95
N ARG A 689 -14.18 -44.43 -71.74
CA ARG A 689 -13.20 -44.44 -70.64
C ARG A 689 -12.88 -43.03 -70.15
N ILE A 690 -12.51 -42.90 -68.88
CA ILE A 690 -12.14 -41.61 -68.29
C ILE A 690 -10.61 -41.51 -68.25
N LEU A 691 -10.07 -40.44 -68.83
CA LEU A 691 -8.65 -40.09 -68.79
C LEU A 691 -8.44 -39.07 -67.67
N LEU A 692 -7.59 -39.40 -66.70
CA LEU A 692 -7.14 -38.50 -65.65
C LEU A 692 -5.71 -38.08 -66.00
N ASN A 693 -5.49 -36.80 -66.25
CA ASN A 693 -4.21 -36.23 -66.67
C ASN A 693 -3.80 -35.12 -65.70
N ASN A 694 -2.54 -34.71 -65.76
CA ASN A 694 -1.97 -33.65 -64.90
C ASN A 694 -2.27 -33.91 -63.42
N ILE A 695 -2.23 -35.20 -63.02
CA ILE A 695 -2.46 -35.61 -61.64
C ILE A 695 -1.27 -35.09 -60.82
N ASP A 696 -1.55 -34.36 -59.75
CA ASP A 696 -0.56 -33.78 -58.85
C ASP A 696 -1.08 -33.82 -57.40
N VAL A 697 -0.20 -33.68 -56.41
CA VAL A 697 -0.57 -33.74 -54.99
C VAL A 697 -0.17 -32.47 -54.25
N ALA A 698 -1.05 -31.99 -53.38
CA ALA A 698 -0.84 -30.84 -52.50
C ALA A 698 -1.20 -31.21 -51.05
N THR A 699 -0.71 -30.41 -50.10
CA THR A 699 -0.85 -30.61 -48.65
C THR A 699 -0.76 -29.25 -47.94
N THR A 700 -1.14 -29.17 -46.67
CA THR A 700 -1.02 -27.96 -45.85
C THR A 700 0.45 -27.62 -45.57
N ARG A 701 0.77 -26.33 -45.38
CA ARG A 701 2.13 -25.82 -45.16
C ARG A 701 2.83 -26.42 -43.93
N GLU A 702 2.05 -26.73 -42.89
CA GLU A 702 2.55 -27.32 -41.63
C GLU A 702 2.64 -28.87 -41.68
N ASN A 703 2.23 -29.52 -42.77
CA ASN A 703 2.28 -30.98 -42.87
C ASN A 703 3.69 -31.48 -43.22
N ALA A 704 4.45 -31.85 -42.20
CA ALA A 704 5.81 -32.36 -42.31
C ALA A 704 5.94 -33.85 -42.75
N SER A 705 4.86 -34.51 -43.18
CA SER A 705 4.90 -35.91 -43.65
C SER A 705 5.39 -36.02 -45.10
N ASP A 706 6.17 -37.07 -45.40
CA ASP A 706 6.54 -37.40 -46.78
C ASP A 706 5.29 -37.68 -47.65
N PRO A 707 5.26 -37.21 -48.91
CA PRO A 707 4.07 -37.29 -49.76
C PRO A 707 3.75 -38.72 -50.23
N PRO A 708 2.46 -39.05 -50.47
CA PRO A 708 2.08 -40.30 -51.10
C PRO A 708 2.62 -40.39 -52.54
N THR A 709 3.05 -41.58 -52.94
CA THR A 709 3.44 -41.86 -54.33
C THR A 709 2.20 -41.87 -55.23
N TYR A 710 2.16 -41.02 -56.25
CA TYR A 710 1.04 -40.93 -57.21
C TYR A 710 1.46 -41.17 -58.66
N LYS A 711 0.49 -41.50 -59.53
CA LYS A 711 0.68 -41.51 -60.99
C LYS A 711 0.36 -40.12 -61.55
N PRO A 712 1.15 -39.52 -62.45
CA PRO A 712 0.80 -38.23 -63.09
C PRO A 712 -0.33 -38.33 -64.13
N GLN A 713 -0.73 -39.56 -64.51
CA GLN A 713 -1.86 -39.85 -65.40
C GLN A 713 -2.43 -41.25 -65.12
N ALA A 714 -3.74 -41.43 -65.32
CA ALA A 714 -4.45 -42.70 -65.19
C ALA A 714 -5.58 -42.83 -66.23
N THR A 715 -6.09 -44.04 -66.42
CA THR A 715 -7.18 -44.31 -67.39
C THR A 715 -8.19 -45.29 -66.79
N LEU A 716 -9.33 -44.78 -66.37
CA LEU A 716 -10.40 -45.59 -65.79
C LEU A 716 -11.19 -46.27 -66.90
N THR A 717 -11.05 -47.60 -66.97
CA THR A 717 -11.80 -48.47 -67.89
C THR A 717 -12.82 -49.27 -67.09
N VAL A 718 -13.98 -49.59 -67.67
CA VAL A 718 -15.08 -50.28 -66.96
C VAL A 718 -14.59 -51.59 -66.32
N GLY A 719 -14.75 -51.71 -65.00
CA GLY A 719 -14.36 -52.88 -64.22
C GLY A 719 -12.86 -53.02 -63.91
N GLN A 720 -12.01 -52.07 -64.32
CA GLN A 720 -10.59 -52.04 -63.99
C GLN A 720 -10.31 -51.02 -62.88
N ALA A 721 -9.71 -51.49 -61.78
CA ALA A 721 -9.27 -50.66 -60.67
C ALA A 721 -7.88 -50.08 -60.93
N GLU A 722 -7.76 -48.77 -60.88
CA GLU A 722 -6.48 -48.06 -60.96
C GLU A 722 -6.08 -47.52 -59.58
N VAL A 723 -4.85 -47.83 -59.13
CA VAL A 723 -4.22 -47.08 -58.03
C VAL A 723 -3.90 -45.67 -58.52
N ILE A 724 -4.36 -44.67 -57.78
CA ILE A 724 -4.16 -43.24 -58.05
C ILE A 724 -3.01 -42.71 -57.19
N ALA A 725 -3.10 -42.94 -55.87
CA ALA A 725 -2.08 -42.61 -54.87
C ALA A 725 -1.87 -43.78 -53.89
N GLN A 726 -0.67 -43.89 -53.35
CA GLN A 726 -0.30 -44.85 -52.30
C GLN A 726 0.75 -44.23 -51.38
N ALA A 727 0.48 -44.24 -50.07
CA ALA A 727 1.43 -43.95 -49.01
C ALA A 727 1.93 -45.25 -48.38
N ASN A 728 3.23 -45.37 -48.15
CA ASN A 728 3.81 -46.41 -47.30
C ASN A 728 3.73 -46.00 -45.81
N ALA A 729 4.20 -46.85 -44.90
CA ALA A 729 4.25 -46.51 -43.48
C ALA A 729 5.13 -45.27 -43.24
N ASN A 730 4.63 -44.34 -42.42
CA ASN A 730 5.15 -42.98 -42.16
C ASN A 730 5.02 -41.94 -43.31
N GLU A 731 4.62 -42.35 -44.52
CA GLU A 731 4.25 -41.43 -45.61
C GLU A 731 2.76 -41.07 -45.53
N GLY A 732 2.35 -39.93 -46.09
CA GLY A 732 0.95 -39.60 -46.30
C GLY A 732 0.13 -39.30 -45.04
N ARG A 733 0.76 -38.94 -43.91
CA ARG A 733 0.06 -38.48 -42.70
C ARG A 733 -0.50 -37.07 -42.91
N GLY A 734 -1.58 -36.71 -42.22
CA GLY A 734 -2.30 -35.45 -42.39
C GLY A 734 -3.14 -35.43 -43.67
N THR A 735 -3.62 -34.25 -44.06
CA THR A 735 -4.50 -34.05 -45.22
C THR A 735 -3.72 -33.92 -46.54
N TRP A 736 -4.09 -34.71 -47.54
CA TRP A 736 -3.51 -34.75 -48.87
C TRP A 736 -4.57 -34.56 -49.95
N VAL A 737 -4.33 -33.60 -50.84
CA VAL A 737 -5.22 -33.27 -51.95
C VAL A 737 -4.61 -33.75 -53.26
N GLN A 738 -5.19 -34.79 -53.85
CA GLN A 738 -4.87 -35.24 -55.21
C GLN A 738 -5.70 -34.45 -56.22
N ARG A 739 -5.07 -33.51 -56.91
CA ARG A 739 -5.71 -32.64 -57.92
C ARG A 739 -5.48 -33.14 -59.34
N PHE A 740 -6.46 -32.86 -60.21
CA PHE A 740 -6.44 -33.12 -61.65
C PHE A 740 -6.23 -31.79 -62.38
N GLY A 741 -4.97 -31.43 -62.56
CA GLY A 741 -4.54 -30.15 -63.13
C GLY A 741 -4.35 -29.04 -62.10
N ASP A 742 -4.12 -27.85 -62.65
CA ASP A 742 -3.85 -26.59 -61.94
C ASP A 742 -4.78 -25.47 -62.46
N ARG A 743 -4.49 -24.22 -62.09
CA ARG A 743 -5.25 -23.03 -62.50
C ARG A 743 -5.28 -22.81 -64.03
N GLU A 744 -4.31 -23.33 -64.79
CA GLU A 744 -4.25 -23.20 -66.25
C GLU A 744 -4.81 -24.42 -67.00
N THR A 745 -4.89 -25.59 -66.34
CA THR A 745 -5.20 -26.88 -66.98
C THR A 745 -6.42 -27.61 -66.41
N MET A 746 -7.07 -27.07 -65.38
CA MET A 746 -8.26 -27.66 -64.73
C MET A 746 -9.42 -28.00 -65.68
N ASP A 747 -9.59 -27.25 -66.77
CA ASP A 747 -10.66 -27.43 -67.77
C ASP A 747 -10.36 -28.50 -68.83
N GLN A 748 -9.17 -29.13 -68.76
CA GLN A 748 -8.69 -30.10 -69.74
C GLN A 748 -8.06 -31.35 -69.08
N SER A 749 -7.97 -31.42 -67.76
CA SER A 749 -7.21 -32.49 -67.08
C SER A 749 -7.99 -33.78 -66.90
N VAL A 750 -9.31 -33.71 -66.67
CA VAL A 750 -10.21 -34.87 -66.68
C VAL A 750 -10.96 -34.90 -68.02
N LYS A 751 -10.93 -36.03 -68.74
CA LYS A 751 -11.60 -36.19 -70.05
C LYS A 751 -12.39 -37.50 -70.14
N LEU A 752 -13.56 -37.46 -70.77
CA LEU A 752 -14.31 -38.65 -71.21
C LEU A 752 -13.98 -38.93 -72.68
N GLU A 753 -13.28 -40.04 -72.96
CA GLU A 753 -13.10 -40.52 -74.33
C GLU A 753 -14.26 -41.44 -74.70
N VAL A 754 -14.99 -41.09 -75.77
CA VAL A 754 -16.07 -41.91 -76.35
C VAL A 754 -15.59 -42.43 -77.71
N PRO A 755 -15.40 -43.76 -77.88
CA PRO A 755 -15.00 -44.33 -79.15
C PRO A 755 -16.14 -44.31 -80.17
N VAL A 756 -15.81 -44.27 -81.46
CA VAL A 756 -16.81 -44.33 -82.55
C VAL A 756 -17.72 -45.59 -82.49
N SER A 757 -17.25 -46.67 -81.86
CA SER A 757 -18.00 -47.90 -81.62
C SER A 757 -19.10 -47.78 -80.56
N ALA A 758 -19.11 -46.71 -79.75
CA ALA A 758 -20.09 -46.50 -78.69
C ALA A 758 -21.49 -46.12 -79.20
N ALA A 759 -21.61 -45.70 -80.47
CA ALA A 759 -22.87 -45.30 -81.12
C ALA A 759 -23.78 -44.37 -80.26
N PRO A 760 -23.27 -43.24 -79.76
CA PRO A 760 -24.00 -42.36 -78.83
C PRO A 760 -25.29 -41.79 -79.44
N GLN A 761 -26.30 -41.62 -78.58
CA GLN A 761 -27.58 -40.98 -78.89
C GLN A 761 -27.70 -39.61 -78.20
N ALA A 762 -28.67 -38.80 -78.61
CA ALA A 762 -28.87 -37.45 -78.10
C ALA A 762 -29.64 -37.46 -76.76
N THR A 763 -29.03 -38.04 -75.73
CA THR A 763 -29.62 -38.23 -74.39
C THR A 763 -28.58 -37.99 -73.28
N ARG A 764 -29.01 -37.96 -72.02
CA ARG A 764 -28.12 -37.89 -70.85
C ARG A 764 -27.45 -39.24 -70.62
N TYR A 765 -26.18 -39.24 -70.23
CA TYR A 765 -25.44 -40.43 -69.80
C TYR A 765 -24.82 -40.21 -68.42
N THR A 766 -24.74 -41.25 -67.61
CA THR A 766 -24.14 -41.24 -66.27
C THR A 766 -23.34 -42.53 -66.02
N ALA A 767 -22.33 -42.48 -65.16
CA ALA A 767 -21.57 -43.66 -64.73
C ALA A 767 -21.13 -43.49 -63.27
N THR A 768 -20.93 -44.60 -62.55
CA THR A 768 -20.41 -44.57 -61.17
C THR A 768 -18.92 -44.85 -61.15
N ILE A 769 -18.12 -43.96 -60.58
CA ILE A 769 -16.76 -44.27 -60.13
C ILE A 769 -16.84 -44.75 -58.68
N LEU A 770 -16.31 -45.93 -58.39
CA LEU A 770 -15.99 -46.37 -57.04
C LEU A 770 -14.62 -45.77 -56.68
N TRP A 771 -14.57 -45.05 -55.56
CA TRP A 771 -13.32 -44.71 -54.88
C TRP A 771 -13.15 -45.64 -53.67
N GLU A 772 -11.96 -46.22 -53.53
CA GLU A 772 -11.61 -47.12 -52.43
C GLU A 772 -10.37 -46.57 -51.75
N LEU A 773 -10.53 -46.12 -50.50
CA LEU A 773 -9.42 -45.86 -49.59
C LEU A 773 -9.19 -47.12 -48.75
N SER A 774 -7.97 -47.66 -48.78
CA SER A 774 -7.62 -48.91 -48.11
C SER A 774 -6.31 -48.79 -47.34
N PHE A 775 -6.32 -49.20 -46.09
CA PHE A 775 -5.20 -49.12 -45.15
C PHE A 775 -5.14 -50.43 -44.33
N VAL A 776 -4.03 -50.66 -43.64
CA VAL A 776 -4.00 -51.63 -42.54
C VAL A 776 -4.50 -50.89 -41.30
N PRO A 777 -5.43 -51.43 -40.50
CA PRO A 777 -5.85 -50.83 -39.24
C PRO A 777 -4.66 -50.60 -38.29
#